data_AF-A0A846ECL9-F1
#
_entry.id   AF-A0A846ECL9-F1
#
_cell.length_a   1.000
_cell.length_b   1.000
_cell.length_c   1.000
_cell.angle_alpha   90.00
_cell.angle_beta   90.00
_cell.angle_gamma   90.00
#
_symmetry.space_group_name_H-M   'P 1'
#
loop_
_entity.id
_entity.type
_entity.pdbx_description
1 polymer ?
#
loop_
_entity_poly.entity_id
_entity_poly.type
_entity_poly.pdbx_seq_one_letter_code
_entity_poly.pdbx_strand_id
1 'polypeptide(L)'
;MSQSQNSPQIERSQHLLTLSAKTEQALFDLAVRYQKFLQTETASLVDICFSASTRRSHFEHRLAVLCDSKNQLQENLFNFTAGYQSPTVINGQSPKNSPPLTFLFTGQGSQYINMGRQLYEQAPIFRETIDQANEILLPYLETPLLEIFYPQTEENSLINQTAYTQPALFALEYALTQLWQSWGIKPAVVIGHSLGEYVAACVAGAFSFEEGLKLVAKRAKLMQSLPANGQMAAVFADLKTVETAIQSYPEKISIAAINSPNNTVISGFGEAVETVIATLENQGIETRRLKVSHAFHSPLMDAMLLEFTTYINEVKFQPLQIPLISNLTGQVIAPGQVLDGNYWLQQIREPVKFMPGLNTLFELGYEVFLEIGAKPVLSSFGKYFQQDKTVTWLPSLVYDQENWQSLLLSLANLYIQGVKVDWKGFEQPYPRNVLPLPTYPFQRQRYWFDTLGNNEVQTSQNGHKKTNNISNHNYQEKSISMTTITTEQKQAIILQKIRSLVAKFLKAKPEEIDISLSFLEMGADSIAMLDAIRAIENTYNFKITIRQLFEELPNIQALANHIADNLSEEWINANSQEFAATPTAKVEPQTQINVPLNTTSNIQVTTSTNGVEQIMRQQLELVSQSLSEVVSQQLEFLQTNGLATKSNNHQNGNSVNHKPTEKPVVAVNTNQPTTNVSKASVKPGNNGKYNISLQLTPEQENHLKELITRYNQKTKTSKQRAQTCRPVLSDSRAVAGFRISTKEMVYPIIGEKAAGSKFWDIDGNEYLDITMGFGVLLFGHSPSFINQAVQAQMEKGLQIGPQSPLAGEVAELTCELTGMDRITFCNSGTEAVMTGLRLARTATGRNKIAIFKDSYHGHFDGILARANHENNTALPLTPGVSEHSVEDVIVLDYGTPESLEILHSCANELAAVLVELVQSRHPDLQPQEFLTALRKLTASNGCALILDEVITGFRIHPRGAQAWFDIDADMTIYGKIIGGGMPIGVVAGKAAYMNGIDGGLWEYGDASYPQAEKTFFAGTFNKNHTGMAAARAVLQHLKEQGSKLQLQLNQRTTHLANTLNDYFQAENVPVKIIHFGSLFRFTFTGNLDLLFYHLLLNGVYIWEGRNCFISTSHTDEDIEFLIQAVKNSVEELRAGGFLPKQEIHQTTAKKEGILI
;
A
#
# COMPACT_ATOMS: atom_id res chain seq x y z
N MET A 1 -18.34 -5.71 55.98
CA MET A 1 -17.39 -6.27 54.99
C MET A 1 -18.18 -6.62 53.75
N SER A 2 -17.96 -5.93 52.64
CA SER A 2 -18.57 -6.23 51.34
C SER A 2 -17.50 -6.84 50.44
N GLN A 3 -17.60 -8.14 50.15
CA GLN A 3 -16.73 -8.76 49.16
C GLN A 3 -17.15 -8.26 47.77
N SER A 4 -16.30 -7.44 47.15
CA SER A 4 -16.39 -7.17 45.72
C SER A 4 -16.07 -8.46 44.97
N GLN A 5 -17.07 -9.10 44.39
CA GLN A 5 -16.87 -10.17 43.42
C GLN A 5 -16.25 -9.55 42.17
N ASN A 6 -14.92 -9.53 42.11
CA ASN A 6 -14.21 -9.32 40.86
C ASN A 6 -14.52 -10.52 39.97
N SER A 7 -15.40 -10.34 38.98
CA SER A 7 -15.45 -11.25 37.83
C SER A 7 -14.03 -11.34 37.26
N PRO A 8 -13.48 -12.55 37.02
CA PRO A 8 -12.13 -12.69 36.51
C PRO A 8 -12.01 -11.98 35.15
N GLN A 9 -11.03 -11.09 35.04
CA GLN A 9 -10.75 -10.38 33.80
C GLN A 9 -10.29 -11.39 32.75
N ILE A 10 -11.08 -11.57 31.69
CA ILE A 10 -10.78 -12.52 30.61
C ILE A 10 -9.49 -12.09 29.92
N GLU A 11 -8.54 -13.02 29.79
CA GLU A 11 -7.23 -12.80 29.20
C GLU A 11 -6.72 -14.10 28.57
N ARG A 12 -5.78 -13.99 27.62
CA ARG A 12 -5.19 -15.11 26.89
C ARG A 12 -3.96 -15.67 27.61
N SER A 13 -3.70 -16.97 27.49
CA SER A 13 -2.47 -17.60 28.02
C SER A 13 -1.20 -17.21 27.25
N GLN A 14 -1.33 -16.78 26.00
CA GLN A 14 -0.22 -16.45 25.11
C GLN A 14 -0.45 -15.10 24.44
N HIS A 15 0.64 -14.37 24.21
CA HIS A 15 0.66 -13.07 23.54
C HIS A 15 1.67 -13.08 22.38
N LEU A 16 1.55 -12.10 21.48
CA LEU A 16 2.39 -12.00 20.28
C LEU A 16 3.03 -10.61 20.19
N LEU A 17 4.34 -10.53 20.44
CA LEU A 17 5.12 -9.33 20.11
C LEU A 17 5.40 -9.33 18.62
N THR A 18 4.96 -8.30 17.89
CA THR A 18 5.40 -8.07 16.50
C THR A 18 6.39 -6.92 16.41
N LEU A 19 7.50 -7.17 15.73
CA LEU A 19 8.50 -6.17 15.35
C LEU A 19 8.64 -6.17 13.82
N SER A 20 9.12 -5.06 13.25
CA SER A 20 9.44 -5.00 11.82
C SER A 20 10.46 -3.91 11.50
N ALA A 21 11.14 -4.04 10.37
CA ALA A 21 12.10 -3.06 9.87
C ALA A 21 12.25 -3.06 8.34
N LYS A 22 12.88 -2.00 7.81
CA LYS A 22 13.22 -1.87 6.38
C LYS A 22 14.41 -2.74 5.95
N THR A 23 15.22 -3.24 6.89
CA THR A 23 16.36 -4.13 6.61
C THR A 23 16.50 -5.17 7.72
N GLU A 24 17.15 -6.30 7.44
CA GLU A 24 17.44 -7.35 8.42
C GLU A 24 18.25 -6.84 9.61
N GLN A 25 19.33 -6.07 9.39
CA GLN A 25 20.12 -5.47 10.48
C GLN A 25 19.28 -4.52 11.35
N ALA A 26 18.33 -3.79 10.76
CA ALA A 26 17.43 -2.94 11.52
C ALA A 26 16.39 -3.75 12.32
N LEU A 27 16.05 -4.98 11.91
CA LEU A 27 15.22 -5.88 12.69
C LEU A 27 16.01 -6.47 13.88
N PHE A 28 17.25 -6.88 13.63
CA PHE A 28 18.20 -7.34 14.65
C PHE A 28 18.42 -6.29 15.74
N ASP A 29 18.81 -5.07 15.35
CA ASP A 29 19.01 -3.94 16.27
C ASP A 29 17.75 -3.59 17.07
N LEU A 30 16.56 -3.81 16.50
CA LEU A 30 15.29 -3.54 17.16
C LEU A 30 15.00 -4.61 18.22
N ALA A 31 15.28 -5.88 17.95
CA ALA A 31 15.21 -6.94 18.95
C ALA A 31 16.20 -6.69 20.12
N VAL A 32 17.46 -6.33 19.83
CA VAL A 32 18.45 -5.93 20.86
C VAL A 32 17.97 -4.75 21.71
N ARG A 33 17.28 -3.77 21.11
CA ARG A 33 16.65 -2.66 21.86
C ARG A 33 15.52 -3.12 22.76
N TYR A 34 14.67 -4.04 22.30
CA TYR A 34 13.58 -4.59 23.11
C TYR A 34 14.09 -5.44 24.28
N GLN A 35 15.16 -6.23 24.11
CA GLN A 35 15.82 -6.92 25.23
C GLN A 35 16.26 -5.95 26.33
N LYS A 36 17.02 -4.90 25.96
CA LYS A 36 17.53 -3.89 26.90
C LYS A 36 16.42 -3.12 27.60
N PHE A 37 15.34 -2.81 26.87
CA PHE A 37 14.12 -2.21 27.43
C PHE A 37 13.44 -3.14 28.45
N LEU A 38 13.25 -4.42 28.10
CA LEU A 38 12.63 -5.42 28.98
C LEU A 38 13.43 -5.72 30.25
N GLN A 39 14.73 -5.46 30.28
CA GLN A 39 15.57 -5.55 31.51
C GLN A 39 15.24 -4.46 32.54
N THR A 40 14.65 -3.34 32.11
CA THR A 40 14.32 -2.19 32.97
C THR A 40 12.82 -1.90 33.11
N GLU A 41 11.99 -2.42 32.19
CA GLU A 41 10.56 -2.08 32.12
C GLU A 41 9.70 -2.91 33.09
N THR A 42 8.89 -2.23 33.91
CA THR A 42 7.94 -2.83 34.85
C THR A 42 6.53 -2.99 34.27
N ALA A 43 6.14 -2.21 33.25
CA ALA A 43 4.83 -2.24 32.60
C ALA A 43 4.40 -3.61 32.03
N SER A 44 3.09 -3.83 31.84
CA SER A 44 2.52 -5.15 31.55
C SER A 44 2.93 -5.74 30.20
N LEU A 45 3.08 -7.07 30.13
CA LEU A 45 3.41 -7.81 28.91
C LEU A 45 2.38 -7.59 27.80
N VAL A 46 1.09 -7.62 28.15
CA VAL A 46 -0.02 -7.45 27.19
C VAL A 46 -0.01 -6.06 26.58
N ASP A 47 0.31 -5.04 27.38
CA ASP A 47 0.39 -3.65 26.94
C ASP A 47 1.61 -3.39 26.06
N ILE A 48 2.72 -4.12 26.28
CA ILE A 48 3.90 -4.10 25.41
C ILE A 48 3.56 -4.74 24.05
N CYS A 49 2.95 -5.92 24.04
CA CYS A 49 2.58 -6.61 22.79
C CYS A 49 1.54 -5.80 21.99
N PHE A 50 0.48 -5.32 22.64
CA PHE A 50 -0.53 -4.44 22.06
C PHE A 50 0.07 -3.14 21.51
N SER A 51 0.97 -2.50 22.25
CA SER A 51 1.57 -1.23 21.82
C SER A 51 2.55 -1.42 20.65
N ALA A 52 3.21 -2.58 20.55
CA ALA A 52 4.02 -2.91 19.38
C ALA A 52 3.12 -3.13 18.16
N SER A 53 2.16 -4.08 18.27
CA SER A 53 1.32 -4.52 17.16
C SER A 53 0.27 -3.49 16.71
N THR A 54 -0.11 -2.50 17.54
CA THR A 54 -1.10 -1.47 17.15
C THR A 54 -0.54 -0.06 16.98
N ARG A 55 0.69 0.23 17.44
CA ARG A 55 1.30 1.57 17.41
C ARG A 55 2.68 1.62 16.75
N ARG A 56 3.05 0.63 15.93
CA ARG A 56 4.23 0.66 15.06
C ARG A 56 3.81 0.39 13.62
N SER A 57 4.69 0.71 12.67
CA SER A 57 4.53 0.32 11.26
C SER A 57 4.94 -1.15 11.07
N HIS A 58 4.37 -1.80 10.06
CA HIS A 58 4.69 -3.18 9.67
C HIS A 58 5.43 -3.20 8.33
N PHE A 59 6.75 -3.02 8.37
CA PHE A 59 7.67 -3.06 7.23
C PHE A 59 7.87 -4.49 6.69
N GLU A 60 8.77 -4.67 5.71
CA GLU A 60 8.98 -5.94 5.02
C GLU A 60 9.70 -6.98 5.88
N HIS A 61 10.84 -6.67 6.49
CA HIS A 61 11.50 -7.60 7.42
C HIS A 61 10.70 -7.63 8.73
N ARG A 62 10.18 -8.80 9.10
CA ARG A 62 9.26 -8.99 10.22
C ARG A 62 9.79 -10.03 11.19
N LEU A 63 9.48 -9.83 12.46
CA LEU A 63 9.72 -10.75 13.57
C LEU A 63 8.43 -10.84 14.39
N ALA A 64 8.02 -12.05 14.72
CA ALA A 64 6.87 -12.36 15.53
C ALA A 64 7.30 -13.34 16.62
N VAL A 65 7.17 -12.93 17.89
CA VAL A 65 7.59 -13.71 19.05
C VAL A 65 6.39 -14.02 19.92
N LEU A 66 6.10 -15.30 20.10
CA LEU A 66 5.12 -15.74 21.10
C LEU A 66 5.72 -15.66 22.50
N CYS A 67 4.89 -15.27 23.47
CA CYS A 67 5.27 -15.26 24.88
C CYS A 67 4.07 -15.36 25.84
N ASP A 68 4.18 -16.22 26.84
CA ASP A 68 3.35 -16.21 28.06
C ASP A 68 3.84 -15.18 29.10
N SER A 69 5.12 -14.87 29.09
CA SER A 69 5.80 -14.13 30.17
C SER A 69 6.91 -13.22 29.65
N LYS A 70 7.27 -12.19 30.44
CA LYS A 70 8.41 -11.31 30.13
C LYS A 70 9.73 -12.07 30.01
N ASN A 71 9.91 -13.11 30.82
CA ASN A 71 11.14 -13.91 30.84
C ASN A 71 11.27 -14.70 29.53
N GLN A 72 10.21 -15.40 29.13
CA GLN A 72 10.17 -16.11 27.84
C GLN A 72 10.29 -15.14 26.65
N LEU A 73 9.74 -13.92 26.74
CA LEU A 73 9.93 -12.88 25.72
C LEU A 73 11.39 -12.40 25.62
N GLN A 74 12.06 -12.18 26.77
CA GLN A 74 13.49 -11.84 26.80
C GLN A 74 14.35 -12.97 26.22
N GLU A 75 14.06 -14.23 26.59
CA GLU A 75 14.75 -15.43 26.12
C GLU A 75 14.57 -15.64 24.61
N ASN A 76 13.33 -15.56 24.10
CA ASN A 76 13.06 -15.69 22.67
C ASN A 76 13.70 -14.55 21.84
N LEU A 77 13.69 -13.31 22.34
CA LEU A 77 14.42 -12.21 21.71
C LEU A 77 15.93 -12.43 21.75
N PHE A 78 16.48 -13.00 22.84
CA PHE A 78 17.89 -13.35 22.94
C PHE A 78 18.26 -14.43 21.91
N ASN A 79 17.49 -15.52 21.84
CA ASN A 79 17.68 -16.63 20.89
C ASN A 79 17.72 -16.12 19.44
N PHE A 80 16.77 -15.25 19.05
CA PHE A 80 16.78 -14.59 17.75
C PHE A 80 18.12 -13.85 17.47
N THR A 81 18.59 -13.02 18.42
CA THR A 81 19.85 -12.26 18.24
C THR A 81 21.12 -13.10 18.40
N ALA A 82 21.03 -14.31 18.96
CA ALA A 82 22.11 -15.27 19.04
C ALA A 82 22.17 -16.20 17.81
N GLY A 83 21.19 -16.11 16.89
CA GLY A 83 21.05 -17.03 15.76
C GLY A 83 20.50 -18.41 16.13
N TYR A 84 19.97 -18.59 17.34
CA TYR A 84 19.36 -19.84 17.78
C TYR A 84 17.91 -19.94 17.29
N GLN A 85 17.57 -21.07 16.69
CA GLN A 85 16.19 -21.37 16.29
C GLN A 85 15.33 -21.65 17.53
N SER A 86 14.19 -20.98 17.63
CA SER A 86 13.16 -21.22 18.65
C SER A 86 11.81 -21.44 17.96
N PRO A 87 11.03 -22.48 18.31
CA PRO A 87 9.74 -22.77 17.66
C PRO A 87 8.68 -21.69 17.95
N THR A 88 8.90 -20.81 18.93
CA THR A 88 8.04 -19.67 19.27
C THR A 88 8.49 -18.34 18.65
N VAL A 89 9.50 -18.37 17.77
CA VAL A 89 10.05 -17.20 17.08
C VAL A 89 9.96 -17.41 15.57
N ILE A 90 9.14 -16.60 14.89
CA ILE A 90 8.99 -16.63 13.44
C ILE A 90 9.50 -15.31 12.86
N ASN A 91 10.42 -15.36 11.90
CA ASN A 91 10.94 -14.17 11.21
C ASN A 91 11.12 -14.42 9.71
N GLY A 92 11.14 -13.34 8.93
CA GLY A 92 11.35 -13.40 7.48
C GLY A 92 11.13 -12.05 6.82
N GLN A 93 11.15 -12.02 5.49
CA GLN A 93 10.76 -10.85 4.69
C GLN A 93 9.37 -11.10 4.08
N SER A 94 8.44 -10.19 4.35
CA SER A 94 7.12 -10.17 3.73
C SER A 94 7.23 -9.94 2.22
N PRO A 95 6.51 -10.70 1.38
CA PRO A 95 6.33 -10.33 -0.01
C PRO A 95 5.61 -8.97 -0.11
N LYS A 96 5.80 -8.28 -1.26
CA LYS A 96 5.19 -6.97 -1.53
C LYS A 96 3.66 -7.05 -1.66
N ASN A 97 3.14 -8.17 -2.15
CA ASN A 97 1.71 -8.47 -2.28
C ASN A 97 1.29 -9.43 -1.16
N SER A 98 0.13 -9.21 -0.56
CA SER A 98 -0.50 -10.21 0.32
C SER A 98 -0.91 -11.42 -0.53
N PRO A 99 -0.49 -12.65 -0.18
CA PRO A 99 -0.93 -13.85 -0.89
C PRO A 99 -2.44 -14.09 -0.68
N PRO A 100 -3.13 -14.74 -1.63
CA PRO A 100 -4.50 -15.19 -1.45
C PRO A 100 -4.52 -16.41 -0.50
N LEU A 101 -5.48 -16.43 0.42
CA LEU A 101 -5.54 -17.40 1.50
C LEU A 101 -6.66 -18.44 1.27
N THR A 102 -6.31 -19.72 1.30
CA THR A 102 -7.28 -20.84 1.26
C THR A 102 -7.65 -21.26 2.69
N PHE A 103 -8.95 -21.37 2.99
CA PHE A 103 -9.42 -22.04 4.22
C PHE A 103 -9.79 -23.49 3.92
N LEU A 104 -9.36 -24.42 4.79
CA LEU A 104 -9.61 -25.87 4.66
C LEU A 104 -10.40 -26.39 5.86
N PHE A 105 -11.57 -26.96 5.63
CA PHE A 105 -12.53 -27.39 6.67
C PHE A 105 -12.53 -28.91 6.84
N THR A 106 -12.44 -29.43 8.08
CA THR A 106 -12.04 -30.83 8.31
C THR A 106 -13.20 -31.83 8.28
N GLY A 107 -12.86 -33.07 7.93
CA GLY A 107 -13.78 -34.19 7.98
C GLY A 107 -13.93 -34.78 9.38
N GLN A 108 -14.99 -35.57 9.57
CA GLN A 108 -15.15 -36.42 10.75
C GLN A 108 -13.91 -37.32 10.95
N GLY A 109 -13.38 -37.36 12.17
CA GLY A 109 -12.08 -37.96 12.52
C GLY A 109 -11.10 -36.95 13.15
N SER A 110 -11.32 -35.65 12.96
CA SER A 110 -10.52 -34.60 13.61
C SER A 110 -10.84 -34.43 15.10
N GLN A 111 -12.05 -34.77 15.56
CA GLN A 111 -12.55 -34.49 16.91
C GLN A 111 -11.75 -35.13 18.06
N TYR A 112 -11.87 -34.54 19.26
CA TYR A 112 -11.42 -35.07 20.55
C TYR A 112 -12.10 -34.35 21.73
N ILE A 113 -11.99 -34.90 22.95
CA ILE A 113 -12.56 -34.33 24.18
C ILE A 113 -11.81 -33.04 24.56
N ASN A 114 -12.51 -32.02 25.05
CA ASN A 114 -11.95 -30.69 25.37
C ASN A 114 -11.37 -29.91 24.17
N MET A 115 -11.69 -30.28 22.91
CA MET A 115 -11.27 -29.50 21.74
C MET A 115 -11.79 -28.05 21.81
N GLY A 116 -10.91 -27.08 21.54
CA GLY A 116 -11.21 -25.64 21.63
C GLY A 116 -11.46 -25.08 23.05
N ARG A 117 -11.30 -25.87 24.11
CA ARG A 117 -11.67 -25.47 25.49
C ARG A 117 -11.02 -24.17 25.95
N GLN A 118 -9.73 -23.99 25.71
CA GLN A 118 -9.01 -22.78 26.11
C GLN A 118 -9.56 -21.53 25.39
N LEU A 119 -10.05 -21.69 24.15
CA LEU A 119 -10.69 -20.61 23.39
C LEU A 119 -12.11 -20.33 23.91
N TYR A 120 -12.89 -21.36 24.23
CA TYR A 120 -14.17 -21.17 24.90
C TYR A 120 -14.01 -20.44 26.24
N GLU A 121 -12.94 -20.73 26.99
CA GLU A 121 -12.65 -20.06 28.26
C GLU A 121 -12.13 -18.62 28.07
N GLN A 122 -11.30 -18.33 27.05
CA GLN A 122 -10.51 -17.09 26.94
C GLN A 122 -10.77 -16.18 25.71
N ALA A 123 -11.56 -16.62 24.72
CA ALA A 123 -11.83 -15.88 23.48
C ALA A 123 -13.34 -15.58 23.33
N PRO A 124 -13.82 -14.36 23.68
CA PRO A 124 -15.25 -14.05 23.69
C PRO A 124 -16.01 -14.37 22.39
N ILE A 125 -15.47 -13.99 21.23
CA ILE A 125 -16.10 -14.23 19.91
C ILE A 125 -16.28 -15.74 19.62
N PHE A 126 -15.30 -16.57 20.02
CA PHE A 126 -15.39 -18.02 19.88
C PHE A 126 -16.43 -18.59 20.85
N ARG A 127 -16.40 -18.17 22.11
CA ARG A 127 -17.38 -18.54 23.14
C ARG A 127 -18.81 -18.23 22.70
N GLU A 128 -19.09 -16.99 22.31
CA GLU A 128 -20.39 -16.50 21.84
C GLU A 128 -20.91 -17.34 20.65
N THR A 129 -20.02 -17.71 19.72
CA THR A 129 -20.39 -18.55 18.57
C THR A 129 -20.71 -20.00 18.97
N ILE A 130 -20.00 -20.56 19.95
CA ILE A 130 -20.28 -21.90 20.50
C ILE A 130 -21.55 -21.91 21.36
N ASP A 131 -21.80 -20.87 22.15
CA ASP A 131 -23.03 -20.71 22.93
C ASP A 131 -24.25 -20.60 22.00
N GLN A 132 -24.15 -19.79 20.94
CA GLN A 132 -25.18 -19.71 19.89
C GLN A 132 -25.39 -21.06 19.20
N ALA A 133 -24.32 -21.80 18.88
CA ALA A 133 -24.42 -23.14 18.29
C ALA A 133 -25.12 -24.13 19.24
N ASN A 134 -24.81 -24.05 20.54
CA ASN A 134 -25.44 -24.87 21.57
C ASN A 134 -26.95 -24.58 21.64
N GLU A 135 -27.37 -23.30 21.70
CA GLU A 135 -28.78 -22.91 21.69
C GLU A 135 -29.54 -23.42 20.45
N ILE A 136 -28.95 -23.26 19.25
CA ILE A 136 -29.52 -23.73 17.98
C ILE A 136 -29.68 -25.26 17.96
N LEU A 137 -28.78 -26.00 18.59
CA LEU A 137 -28.75 -27.47 18.59
C LEU A 137 -29.58 -28.13 19.70
N LEU A 138 -30.02 -27.39 20.74
CA LEU A 138 -30.87 -27.94 21.83
C LEU A 138 -32.11 -28.72 21.35
N PRO A 139 -32.81 -28.36 20.25
CA PRO A 139 -33.95 -29.15 19.74
C PRO A 139 -33.55 -30.39 18.93
N TYR A 140 -32.28 -30.55 18.56
CA TYR A 140 -31.79 -31.54 17.59
C TYR A 140 -30.88 -32.60 18.21
N LEU A 141 -30.22 -32.29 19.33
CA LEU A 141 -29.35 -33.18 20.09
C LEU A 141 -30.01 -33.60 21.41
N GLU A 142 -29.80 -34.86 21.83
CA GLU A 142 -30.35 -35.38 23.10
C GLU A 142 -29.45 -35.02 24.32
N THR A 143 -28.28 -34.45 24.05
CA THR A 143 -27.32 -33.93 25.04
C THR A 143 -26.82 -32.57 24.56
N PRO A 144 -26.67 -31.55 25.42
CA PRO A 144 -26.18 -30.22 25.02
C PRO A 144 -24.78 -30.27 24.40
N LEU A 145 -24.52 -29.37 23.44
CA LEU A 145 -23.24 -29.27 22.73
C LEU A 145 -22.06 -29.05 23.70
N LEU A 146 -22.25 -28.24 24.75
CA LEU A 146 -21.21 -27.98 25.75
C LEU A 146 -20.84 -29.23 26.57
N GLU A 147 -21.80 -30.12 26.86
CA GLU A 147 -21.54 -31.40 27.54
C GLU A 147 -20.87 -32.43 26.63
N ILE A 148 -21.06 -32.31 25.31
CA ILE A 148 -20.39 -33.12 24.29
C ILE A 148 -18.92 -32.69 24.11
N PHE A 149 -18.63 -31.38 24.13
CA PHE A 149 -17.27 -30.85 24.13
C PHE A 149 -16.53 -31.13 25.45
N TYR A 150 -17.21 -30.90 26.58
CA TYR A 150 -16.62 -30.86 27.94
C TYR A 150 -17.32 -31.83 28.91
N PRO A 151 -17.36 -33.15 28.63
CA PRO A 151 -18.01 -34.14 29.49
C PRO A 151 -17.32 -34.26 30.86
N GLN A 152 -18.08 -34.58 31.90
CA GLN A 152 -17.56 -34.71 33.26
C GLN A 152 -16.64 -35.92 33.46
N THR A 153 -16.77 -36.96 32.62
CA THR A 153 -15.91 -38.16 32.61
C THR A 153 -15.69 -38.61 31.17
N GLU A 154 -14.49 -39.10 30.84
CA GLU A 154 -14.16 -39.56 29.48
C GLU A 154 -14.93 -40.83 29.11
N GLU A 155 -15.24 -41.69 30.08
CA GLU A 155 -15.98 -42.96 29.91
C GLU A 155 -17.37 -42.78 29.29
N ASN A 156 -17.99 -41.61 29.48
CA ASN A 156 -19.31 -41.26 28.96
C ASN A 156 -19.26 -40.38 27.69
N SER A 157 -18.09 -40.23 27.05
CA SER A 157 -17.92 -39.26 25.96
C SER A 157 -18.69 -39.63 24.68
N LEU A 158 -19.69 -38.83 24.36
CA LEU A 158 -20.52 -38.96 23.16
C LEU A 158 -19.84 -38.45 21.87
N ILE A 159 -18.69 -37.77 21.96
CA ILE A 159 -18.05 -37.02 20.86
C ILE A 159 -17.72 -37.87 19.63
N ASN A 160 -17.60 -39.19 19.78
CA ASN A 160 -17.28 -40.13 18.69
C ASN A 160 -18.52 -40.81 18.07
N GLN A 161 -19.73 -40.55 18.58
CA GLN A 161 -20.96 -40.97 17.91
C GLN A 161 -21.35 -39.92 16.87
N THR A 162 -21.60 -40.36 15.64
CA THR A 162 -21.75 -39.49 14.45
C THR A 162 -22.80 -38.40 14.62
N ALA A 163 -23.92 -38.68 15.30
CA ALA A 163 -24.97 -37.72 15.61
C ALA A 163 -24.48 -36.48 16.38
N TYR A 164 -23.43 -36.63 17.20
CA TYR A 164 -22.83 -35.56 18.00
C TYR A 164 -21.52 -35.06 17.37
N THR A 165 -20.73 -35.94 16.75
CA THR A 165 -19.46 -35.57 16.11
C THR A 165 -19.64 -34.49 15.04
N GLN A 166 -20.62 -34.66 14.14
CA GLN A 166 -20.74 -33.79 12.97
C GLN A 166 -21.21 -32.36 13.34
N PRO A 167 -22.24 -32.16 14.19
CA PRO A 167 -22.62 -30.82 14.64
C PRO A 167 -21.55 -30.15 15.52
N ALA A 168 -20.82 -30.91 16.34
CA ALA A 168 -19.77 -30.36 17.19
C ALA A 168 -18.56 -29.86 16.38
N LEU A 169 -18.16 -30.59 15.32
CA LEU A 169 -17.13 -30.12 14.39
C LEU A 169 -17.60 -28.91 13.57
N PHE A 170 -18.84 -28.90 13.07
CA PHE A 170 -19.38 -27.73 12.36
C PHE A 170 -19.38 -26.48 13.25
N ALA A 171 -19.84 -26.60 14.51
CA ALA A 171 -19.83 -25.51 15.47
C ALA A 171 -18.40 -25.01 15.78
N LEU A 172 -17.46 -25.94 16.00
CA LEU A 172 -16.05 -25.64 16.25
C LEU A 172 -15.42 -24.88 15.07
N GLU A 173 -15.58 -25.38 13.85
CA GLU A 173 -14.94 -24.81 12.67
C GLU A 173 -15.54 -23.46 12.26
N TYR A 174 -16.85 -23.29 12.45
CA TYR A 174 -17.48 -21.99 12.28
C TYR A 174 -17.00 -20.99 13.36
N ALA A 175 -16.91 -21.39 14.63
CA ALA A 175 -16.38 -20.53 15.70
C ALA A 175 -14.90 -20.15 15.49
N LEU A 176 -14.06 -21.07 15.01
CA LEU A 176 -12.69 -20.77 14.57
C LEU A 176 -12.69 -19.77 13.39
N THR A 177 -13.59 -19.93 12.42
CA THR A 177 -13.71 -18.99 11.30
C THR A 177 -14.08 -17.59 11.77
N GLN A 178 -15.09 -17.46 12.64
CA GLN A 178 -15.50 -16.16 13.20
C GLN A 178 -14.35 -15.49 13.96
N LEU A 179 -13.57 -16.26 14.72
CA LEU A 179 -12.38 -15.78 15.42
C LEU A 179 -11.32 -15.26 14.44
N TRP A 180 -10.93 -16.04 13.41
CA TRP A 180 -9.98 -15.59 12.38
C TRP A 180 -10.46 -14.34 11.62
N GLN A 181 -11.74 -14.31 11.22
CA GLN A 181 -12.30 -13.16 10.51
C GLN A 181 -12.33 -11.88 11.36
N SER A 182 -12.48 -12.00 12.68
CA SER A 182 -12.39 -10.86 13.61
C SER A 182 -10.99 -10.21 13.65
N TRP A 183 -9.96 -10.94 13.24
CA TRP A 183 -8.57 -10.45 13.11
C TRP A 183 -8.25 -10.00 11.67
N GLY A 184 -9.27 -9.86 10.81
CA GLY A 184 -9.12 -9.51 9.41
C GLY A 184 -8.71 -10.66 8.48
N ILE A 185 -8.45 -11.85 9.01
CA ILE A 185 -8.01 -13.03 8.24
C ILE A 185 -9.22 -13.68 7.56
N LYS A 186 -9.26 -13.63 6.22
CA LYS A 186 -10.41 -14.06 5.42
C LYS A 186 -9.97 -14.94 4.25
N PRO A 187 -10.76 -15.97 3.87
CA PRO A 187 -10.45 -16.78 2.70
C PRO A 187 -10.71 -16.01 1.40
N ALA A 188 -9.83 -16.24 0.41
CA ALA A 188 -10.08 -15.95 -1.00
C ALA A 188 -10.77 -17.12 -1.72
N VAL A 189 -10.64 -18.34 -1.16
CA VAL A 189 -11.29 -19.58 -1.61
C VAL A 189 -11.46 -20.52 -0.40
N VAL A 190 -12.48 -21.37 -0.43
CA VAL A 190 -12.71 -22.40 0.60
C VAL A 190 -12.71 -23.81 0.00
N ILE A 191 -12.23 -24.79 0.76
CA ILE A 191 -12.37 -26.22 0.47
C ILE A 191 -12.73 -26.94 1.77
N GLY A 192 -13.55 -27.98 1.71
CA GLY A 192 -13.84 -28.84 2.86
C GLY A 192 -13.67 -30.31 2.52
N HIS A 193 -13.62 -31.17 3.54
CA HIS A 193 -13.56 -32.63 3.37
C HIS A 193 -14.81 -33.27 3.97
N SER A 194 -15.66 -33.89 3.15
CA SER A 194 -16.91 -34.52 3.58
C SER A 194 -17.78 -33.57 4.42
N LEU A 195 -17.81 -33.74 5.75
CA LEU A 195 -18.47 -32.83 6.68
C LEU A 195 -18.02 -31.37 6.51
N GLY A 196 -16.71 -31.13 6.38
CA GLY A 196 -16.14 -29.79 6.30
C GLY A 196 -16.64 -28.99 5.10
N GLU A 197 -17.14 -29.65 4.05
CA GLU A 197 -17.73 -28.95 2.90
C GLU A 197 -19.02 -28.20 3.27
N TYR A 198 -19.80 -28.68 4.26
CA TYR A 198 -20.95 -27.94 4.78
C TYR A 198 -20.50 -26.67 5.51
N VAL A 199 -19.38 -26.71 6.25
CA VAL A 199 -18.82 -25.53 6.90
C VAL A 199 -18.27 -24.55 5.86
N ALA A 200 -17.50 -25.05 4.89
CA ALA A 200 -16.98 -24.28 3.76
C ALA A 200 -18.12 -23.58 3.01
N ALA A 201 -19.20 -24.29 2.68
CA ALA A 201 -20.38 -23.73 2.01
C ALA A 201 -21.10 -22.69 2.87
N CYS A 202 -21.23 -22.92 4.19
CA CYS A 202 -21.78 -21.93 5.11
C CYS A 202 -20.94 -20.64 5.14
N VAL A 203 -19.62 -20.77 5.21
CA VAL A 203 -18.66 -19.64 5.22
C VAL A 203 -18.60 -18.92 3.87
N ALA A 204 -18.81 -19.65 2.78
CA ALA A 204 -19.02 -19.09 1.44
C ALA A 204 -20.44 -18.54 1.20
N GLY A 205 -21.34 -18.59 2.18
CA GLY A 205 -22.66 -17.98 2.14
C GLY A 205 -23.77 -18.80 1.46
N ALA A 206 -23.57 -20.11 1.20
CA ALA A 206 -24.56 -21.00 0.59
C ALA A 206 -25.85 -21.18 1.43
N PHE A 207 -25.74 -21.00 2.76
CA PHE A 207 -26.83 -21.01 3.73
C PHE A 207 -26.36 -20.29 5.00
N SER A 208 -27.30 -19.97 5.91
CA SER A 208 -26.95 -19.36 7.19
C SER A 208 -26.34 -20.36 8.18
N PHE A 209 -25.61 -19.86 9.18
CA PHE A 209 -25.06 -20.64 10.29
C PHE A 209 -26.11 -21.55 10.95
N GLU A 210 -27.30 -21.01 11.20
CA GLU A 210 -28.42 -21.72 11.82
C GLU A 210 -28.93 -22.87 10.94
N GLU A 211 -29.17 -22.63 9.65
CA GLU A 211 -29.64 -23.67 8.74
C GLU A 211 -28.56 -24.74 8.47
N GLY A 212 -27.29 -24.33 8.42
CA GLY A 212 -26.15 -25.25 8.31
C GLY A 212 -26.04 -26.20 9.51
N LEU A 213 -26.15 -25.67 10.74
CA LEU A 213 -26.17 -26.47 11.97
C LEU A 213 -27.32 -27.48 11.98
N LYS A 214 -28.54 -27.05 11.65
CA LYS A 214 -29.73 -27.92 11.59
C LYS A 214 -29.58 -29.02 10.53
N LEU A 215 -29.10 -28.66 9.33
CA LEU A 215 -28.88 -29.58 8.22
C LEU A 215 -27.84 -30.65 8.57
N VAL A 216 -26.73 -30.24 9.19
CA VAL A 216 -25.71 -31.17 9.68
C VAL A 216 -26.25 -32.04 10.82
N ALA A 217 -27.02 -31.50 11.76
CA ALA A 217 -27.64 -32.32 12.82
C ALA A 217 -28.63 -33.36 12.26
N LYS A 218 -29.44 -33.00 11.27
CA LYS A 218 -30.35 -33.94 10.59
C LYS A 218 -29.56 -35.02 9.81
N ARG A 219 -28.55 -34.62 9.03
CA ARG A 219 -27.61 -35.53 8.34
C ARG A 219 -26.99 -36.53 9.32
N ALA A 220 -26.44 -36.02 10.42
CA ALA A 220 -25.74 -36.79 11.44
C ALA A 220 -26.65 -37.78 12.16
N LYS A 221 -27.88 -37.37 12.53
CA LYS A 221 -28.86 -38.24 13.18
C LYS A 221 -29.30 -39.39 12.26
N LEU A 222 -29.54 -39.10 10.98
CA LEU A 222 -29.87 -40.14 9.99
C LEU A 222 -28.71 -41.09 9.74
N MET A 223 -27.49 -40.56 9.56
CA MET A 223 -26.27 -41.37 9.44
C MET A 223 -26.04 -42.24 10.68
N GLN A 224 -26.41 -41.79 11.88
CA GLN A 224 -26.26 -42.57 13.11
C GLN A 224 -27.34 -43.66 13.29
N SER A 225 -28.49 -43.55 12.62
CA SER A 225 -29.58 -44.55 12.70
C SER A 225 -29.45 -45.74 11.75
N LEU A 226 -28.43 -45.73 10.88
CA LEU A 226 -28.17 -46.82 9.93
C LEU A 226 -27.58 -48.06 10.63
N PRO A 227 -27.58 -49.24 9.97
CA PRO A 227 -26.91 -50.42 10.50
C PRO A 227 -25.40 -50.26 10.57
N ALA A 228 -24.80 -50.57 11.73
CA ALA A 228 -23.34 -50.60 11.94
C ALA A 228 -22.66 -51.85 11.33
N ASN A 229 -23.02 -52.22 10.10
CA ASN A 229 -22.42 -53.32 9.33
C ASN A 229 -21.46 -52.83 8.21
N GLY A 230 -21.28 -51.51 8.10
CA GLY A 230 -20.37 -50.87 7.16
C GLY A 230 -19.00 -50.59 7.78
N GLN A 231 -17.97 -50.60 6.93
CA GLN A 231 -16.58 -50.32 7.30
C GLN A 231 -15.94 -49.34 6.30
N MET A 232 -14.89 -48.64 6.75
CA MET A 232 -14.02 -47.82 5.89
C MET A 232 -12.56 -48.14 6.16
N ALA A 233 -11.71 -48.06 5.13
CA ALA A 233 -10.27 -48.22 5.26
C ALA A 233 -9.53 -47.29 4.29
N ALA A 234 -8.46 -46.65 4.77
CA ALA A 234 -7.47 -46.04 3.89
C ALA A 234 -6.60 -47.14 3.27
N VAL A 235 -6.31 -47.03 1.98
CA VAL A 235 -5.39 -47.87 1.24
C VAL A 235 -4.26 -46.98 0.73
N PHE A 236 -3.02 -47.34 1.04
CA PHE A 236 -1.84 -46.54 0.69
C PHE A 236 -1.29 -46.89 -0.69
N ALA A 237 -2.15 -46.79 -1.70
CA ALA A 237 -1.85 -47.05 -3.11
C ALA A 237 -2.57 -46.04 -4.02
N ASP A 238 -2.18 -46.05 -5.29
CA ASP A 238 -2.78 -45.19 -6.30
C ASP A 238 -4.24 -45.55 -6.62
N LEU A 239 -4.97 -44.56 -7.14
CA LEU A 239 -6.39 -44.67 -7.46
C LEU A 239 -6.70 -45.89 -8.34
N LYS A 240 -5.89 -46.16 -9.38
CA LYS A 240 -6.14 -47.23 -10.35
C LYS A 240 -5.89 -48.61 -9.74
N THR A 241 -4.88 -48.75 -8.88
CA THR A 241 -4.67 -49.97 -8.08
C THR A 241 -5.87 -50.23 -7.17
N VAL A 242 -6.42 -49.20 -6.51
CA VAL A 242 -7.60 -49.33 -5.64
C VAL A 242 -8.88 -49.64 -6.44
N GLU A 243 -9.12 -48.96 -7.56
CA GLU A 243 -10.22 -49.26 -8.49
C GLU A 243 -10.18 -50.72 -8.96
N THR A 244 -8.99 -51.22 -9.33
CA THR A 244 -8.78 -52.61 -9.74
C THR A 244 -9.11 -53.59 -8.60
N ALA A 245 -8.69 -53.28 -7.37
CA ALA A 245 -8.94 -54.14 -6.20
C ALA A 245 -10.43 -54.22 -5.80
N ILE A 246 -11.20 -53.15 -6.00
CA ILE A 246 -12.65 -53.14 -5.71
C ILE A 246 -13.54 -53.54 -6.90
N GLN A 247 -12.97 -53.76 -8.09
CA GLN A 247 -13.73 -53.99 -9.33
C GLN A 247 -14.72 -55.17 -9.24
N SER A 248 -14.44 -56.17 -8.41
CA SER A 248 -15.30 -57.33 -8.14
C SER A 248 -16.48 -57.06 -7.20
N TYR A 249 -16.58 -55.85 -6.64
CA TYR A 249 -17.51 -55.50 -5.56
C TYR A 249 -18.32 -54.18 -5.80
N PRO A 250 -18.75 -53.83 -7.02
CA PRO A 250 -19.26 -52.47 -7.34
C PRO A 250 -20.54 -52.08 -6.58
N GLU A 251 -21.38 -53.06 -6.23
CA GLU A 251 -22.60 -52.84 -5.42
C GLU A 251 -22.35 -52.87 -3.90
N LYS A 252 -21.12 -53.21 -3.48
CA LYS A 252 -20.78 -53.48 -2.07
C LYS A 252 -19.69 -52.58 -1.51
N ILE A 253 -18.82 -52.04 -2.36
CA ILE A 253 -17.72 -51.15 -2.00
C ILE A 253 -17.74 -49.95 -2.95
N SER A 254 -17.45 -48.77 -2.42
CA SER A 254 -17.18 -47.55 -3.21
C SER A 254 -15.89 -46.89 -2.71
N ILE A 255 -15.31 -46.04 -3.54
CA ILE A 255 -14.27 -45.11 -3.07
C ILE A 255 -14.99 -43.97 -2.34
N ALA A 256 -14.57 -43.70 -1.12
CA ALA A 256 -15.14 -42.66 -0.27
C ALA A 256 -14.39 -41.32 -0.36
N ALA A 257 -13.06 -41.37 -0.55
CA ALA A 257 -12.23 -40.18 -0.66
C ALA A 257 -10.92 -40.48 -1.40
N ILE A 258 -10.42 -39.48 -2.13
CA ILE A 258 -9.12 -39.47 -2.80
C ILE A 258 -8.32 -38.33 -2.15
N ASN A 259 -7.46 -38.67 -1.18
CA ASN A 259 -6.83 -37.70 -0.28
C ASN A 259 -5.44 -37.24 -0.74
N SER A 260 -4.66 -38.17 -1.31
CA SER A 260 -3.34 -37.91 -1.93
C SER A 260 -3.02 -39.02 -2.95
N PRO A 261 -1.92 -38.94 -3.73
CA PRO A 261 -1.64 -39.88 -4.82
C PRO A 261 -1.55 -41.33 -4.37
N ASN A 262 -1.16 -41.56 -3.10
CA ASN A 262 -1.07 -42.88 -2.47
C ASN A 262 -1.94 -42.93 -1.19
N ASN A 263 -3.11 -42.30 -1.18
CA ASN A 263 -4.05 -42.34 -0.05
C ASN A 263 -5.49 -42.22 -0.57
N THR A 264 -6.10 -43.38 -0.84
CA THR A 264 -7.49 -43.51 -1.25
C THR A 264 -8.26 -44.26 -0.16
N VAL A 265 -9.45 -43.80 0.21
CA VAL A 265 -10.30 -44.46 1.20
C VAL A 265 -11.38 -45.25 0.49
N ILE A 266 -11.51 -46.54 0.83
CA ILE A 266 -12.64 -47.39 0.42
C ILE A 266 -13.67 -47.50 1.55
N SER A 267 -14.93 -47.68 1.19
CA SER A 267 -16.05 -47.83 2.12
C SER A 267 -17.08 -48.82 1.59
N GLY A 268 -17.74 -49.57 2.48
CA GLY A 268 -18.73 -50.57 2.05
C GLY A 268 -19.15 -51.53 3.16
N PHE A 269 -19.76 -52.65 2.77
CA PHE A 269 -20.06 -53.75 3.71
C PHE A 269 -18.77 -54.33 4.30
N GLY A 270 -18.72 -54.52 5.62
CA GLY A 270 -17.50 -54.93 6.35
C GLY A 270 -16.81 -56.16 5.77
N GLU A 271 -17.55 -57.26 5.52
CA GLU A 271 -17.01 -58.50 4.94
C GLU A 271 -16.32 -58.29 3.58
N ALA A 272 -16.87 -57.41 2.73
CA ALA A 272 -16.31 -57.11 1.42
C ALA A 272 -15.06 -56.24 1.54
N VAL A 273 -15.09 -55.22 2.40
CA VAL A 273 -13.96 -54.34 2.70
C VAL A 273 -12.80 -55.15 3.31
N GLU A 274 -13.04 -56.04 4.28
CA GLU A 274 -12.03 -56.95 4.84
C GLU A 274 -11.44 -57.91 3.78
N THR A 275 -12.25 -58.41 2.85
CA THR A 275 -11.76 -59.26 1.75
C THR A 275 -10.82 -58.50 0.82
N VAL A 276 -11.15 -57.25 0.47
CA VAL A 276 -10.27 -56.37 -0.33
C VAL A 276 -9.01 -56.00 0.46
N ILE A 277 -9.13 -55.68 1.75
CA ILE A 277 -7.98 -55.41 2.61
C ILE A 277 -7.02 -56.60 2.63
N ALA A 278 -7.50 -57.81 2.90
CA ALA A 278 -6.67 -59.01 2.92
C ALA A 278 -6.03 -59.28 1.54
N THR A 279 -6.71 -58.93 0.44
CA THR A 279 -6.16 -59.06 -0.91
C THR A 279 -5.00 -58.07 -1.14
N LEU A 280 -5.13 -56.82 -0.67
CA LEU A 280 -4.11 -55.77 -0.77
C LEU A 280 -2.91 -56.03 0.17
N GLU A 281 -3.16 -56.44 1.40
CA GLU A 281 -2.13 -56.79 2.38
C GLU A 281 -1.27 -57.98 1.87
N ASN A 282 -1.89 -58.97 1.21
CA ASN A 282 -1.17 -60.07 0.53
C ASN A 282 -0.38 -59.62 -0.72
N GLN A 283 -0.67 -58.43 -1.28
CA GLN A 283 0.10 -57.81 -2.37
C GLN A 283 1.19 -56.85 -1.84
N GLY A 284 1.34 -56.72 -0.52
CA GLY A 284 2.32 -55.83 0.11
C GLY A 284 1.88 -54.36 0.21
N ILE A 285 0.61 -54.05 0.00
CA ILE A 285 0.05 -52.70 0.09
C ILE A 285 -0.43 -52.46 1.53
N GLU A 286 0.02 -51.36 2.17
CA GLU A 286 -0.47 -50.99 3.50
C GLU A 286 -1.95 -50.58 3.42
N THR A 287 -2.76 -51.07 4.37
CA THR A 287 -4.12 -50.57 4.62
C THR A 287 -4.28 -50.15 6.08
N ARG A 288 -5.23 -49.25 6.33
CA ARG A 288 -5.56 -48.79 7.68
C ARG A 288 -7.06 -48.61 7.86
N ARG A 289 -7.64 -49.55 8.60
CA ARG A 289 -9.05 -49.56 9.02
C ARG A 289 -9.36 -48.28 9.80
N LEU A 290 -10.38 -47.53 9.39
CA LEU A 290 -10.73 -46.24 9.99
C LEU A 290 -11.69 -46.42 11.17
N LYS A 291 -11.46 -45.69 12.26
CA LYS A 291 -12.33 -45.69 13.46
C LYS A 291 -13.55 -44.78 13.22
N VAL A 292 -14.51 -45.27 12.46
CA VAL A 292 -15.80 -44.61 12.13
C VAL A 292 -16.97 -45.53 12.51
N SER A 293 -18.16 -44.95 12.69
CA SER A 293 -19.36 -45.75 13.03
C SER A 293 -19.98 -46.47 11.83
N HIS A 294 -19.82 -45.93 10.62
CA HIS A 294 -20.52 -46.36 9.40
C HIS A 294 -19.66 -46.15 8.15
N ALA A 295 -20.03 -46.81 7.05
CA ALA A 295 -19.42 -46.63 5.73
C ALA A 295 -19.99 -45.41 4.99
N PHE A 296 -19.50 -44.21 5.31
CA PHE A 296 -19.85 -42.99 4.57
C PHE A 296 -19.42 -43.07 3.10
N HIS A 297 -20.10 -42.30 2.23
CA HIS A 297 -19.83 -42.27 0.78
C HIS A 297 -19.86 -43.68 0.13
N SER A 298 -20.89 -44.46 0.45
CA SER A 298 -21.05 -45.86 0.04
C SER A 298 -22.53 -46.23 -0.17
N PRO A 299 -22.85 -47.40 -0.74
CA PRO A 299 -24.23 -47.88 -0.90
C PRO A 299 -25.01 -47.98 0.42
N LEU A 300 -24.33 -48.11 1.56
CA LEU A 300 -24.99 -48.15 2.87
C LEU A 300 -25.60 -46.80 3.28
N MET A 301 -25.26 -45.70 2.60
CA MET A 301 -25.92 -44.40 2.79
C MET A 301 -27.25 -44.29 2.04
N ASP A 302 -27.52 -45.13 1.03
CA ASP A 302 -28.70 -45.00 0.16
C ASP A 302 -30.02 -45.07 0.96
N ALA A 303 -30.05 -45.84 2.05
CA ALA A 303 -31.20 -45.97 2.94
C ALA A 303 -31.57 -44.68 3.70
N MET A 304 -30.64 -43.74 3.91
CA MET A 304 -30.96 -42.45 4.55
C MET A 304 -31.36 -41.34 3.57
N LEU A 305 -31.05 -41.50 2.27
CA LEU A 305 -31.23 -40.43 1.28
C LEU A 305 -32.70 -40.03 1.12
N LEU A 306 -33.65 -40.97 1.24
CA LEU A 306 -35.08 -40.67 1.12
C LEU A 306 -35.58 -39.72 2.20
N GLU A 307 -35.26 -39.96 3.48
CA GLU A 307 -35.69 -39.06 4.57
C GLU A 307 -34.90 -37.75 4.56
N PHE A 308 -33.62 -37.78 4.16
CA PHE A 308 -32.83 -36.57 4.01
C PHE A 308 -33.32 -35.69 2.85
N THR A 309 -33.80 -36.29 1.75
CA THR A 309 -34.42 -35.57 0.62
C THR A 309 -35.61 -34.72 1.06
N THR A 310 -36.47 -35.26 1.92
CA THR A 310 -37.63 -34.52 2.47
C THR A 310 -37.18 -33.26 3.20
N TYR A 311 -36.17 -33.37 4.07
CA TYR A 311 -35.68 -32.23 4.85
C TYR A 311 -34.91 -31.21 3.99
N ILE A 312 -34.03 -31.67 3.09
CA ILE A 312 -33.15 -30.76 2.36
C ILE A 312 -33.89 -29.91 1.31
N ASN A 313 -35.06 -30.36 0.85
CA ASN A 313 -35.96 -29.56 0.01
C ASN A 313 -36.63 -28.38 0.77
N GLU A 314 -36.57 -28.34 2.11
CA GLU A 314 -37.05 -27.22 2.92
C GLU A 314 -35.96 -26.14 3.14
N VAL A 315 -34.68 -26.47 2.89
CA VAL A 315 -33.52 -25.59 3.16
C VAL A 315 -33.39 -24.51 2.08
N LYS A 316 -33.18 -23.25 2.53
CA LYS A 316 -33.09 -22.08 1.66
C LYS A 316 -31.66 -21.79 1.19
N PHE A 317 -31.17 -22.59 0.25
CA PHE A 317 -29.89 -22.36 -0.40
C PHE A 317 -29.81 -20.96 -1.05
N GLN A 318 -28.63 -20.35 -0.96
CA GLN A 318 -28.29 -19.02 -1.47
C GLN A 318 -27.12 -19.11 -2.47
N PRO A 319 -26.94 -18.08 -3.33
CA PRO A 319 -25.75 -17.98 -4.17
C PRO A 319 -24.46 -17.81 -3.36
N LEU A 320 -23.39 -18.50 -3.76
CA LEU A 320 -22.07 -18.36 -3.14
C LEU A 320 -21.54 -16.92 -3.25
N GLN A 321 -20.86 -16.48 -2.20
CA GLN A 321 -20.16 -15.19 -2.11
C GLN A 321 -18.63 -15.35 -2.20
N ILE A 322 -18.11 -16.53 -1.84
CA ILE A 322 -16.70 -16.91 -1.90
C ILE A 322 -16.58 -18.15 -2.79
N PRO A 323 -15.55 -18.27 -3.66
CA PRO A 323 -15.33 -19.49 -4.43
C PRO A 323 -15.16 -20.73 -3.53
N LEU A 324 -15.76 -21.85 -3.92
CA LEU A 324 -15.70 -23.12 -3.19
C LEU A 324 -15.17 -24.23 -4.08
N ILE A 325 -14.24 -25.06 -3.59
CA ILE A 325 -13.78 -26.25 -4.30
C ILE A 325 -14.69 -27.44 -3.96
N SER A 326 -15.31 -28.00 -5.00
CA SER A 326 -16.29 -29.09 -4.88
C SER A 326 -15.64 -30.42 -4.51
N ASN A 327 -16.23 -31.15 -3.55
CA ASN A 327 -15.87 -32.53 -3.27
C ASN A 327 -16.29 -33.48 -4.41
N LEU A 328 -17.35 -33.15 -5.16
CA LEU A 328 -17.89 -33.99 -6.24
C LEU A 328 -17.08 -33.91 -7.54
N THR A 329 -16.50 -32.75 -7.85
CA THR A 329 -15.77 -32.54 -9.12
C THR A 329 -14.27 -32.27 -8.93
N GLY A 330 -13.84 -31.81 -7.75
CA GLY A 330 -12.50 -31.28 -7.53
C GLY A 330 -12.26 -29.92 -8.20
N GLN A 331 -13.32 -29.25 -8.67
CA GLN A 331 -13.23 -27.99 -9.43
C GLN A 331 -13.84 -26.82 -8.66
N VAL A 332 -13.53 -25.59 -9.10
CA VAL A 332 -14.10 -24.35 -8.55
C VAL A 332 -15.59 -24.23 -8.88
N ILE A 333 -16.40 -24.04 -7.85
CA ILE A 333 -17.75 -23.51 -7.93
C ILE A 333 -17.66 -22.01 -7.65
N ALA A 334 -18.13 -21.20 -8.61
CA ALA A 334 -17.91 -19.76 -8.63
C ALA A 334 -18.96 -19.00 -7.79
N PRO A 335 -18.63 -17.80 -7.25
CA PRO A 335 -19.60 -16.89 -6.68
C PRO A 335 -20.79 -16.65 -7.62
N GLY A 336 -22.00 -16.58 -7.05
CA GLY A 336 -23.26 -16.51 -7.80
C GLY A 336 -23.89 -17.86 -8.15
N GLN A 337 -23.18 -18.99 -8.03
CA GLN A 337 -23.76 -20.32 -8.19
C GLN A 337 -24.43 -20.80 -6.89
N VAL A 338 -25.45 -21.67 -7.00
CA VAL A 338 -26.23 -22.21 -5.87
C VAL A 338 -25.97 -23.71 -5.73
N LEU A 339 -25.64 -24.16 -4.52
CA LEU A 339 -25.51 -25.57 -4.18
C LEU A 339 -26.88 -26.12 -3.76
N ASP A 340 -27.60 -26.74 -4.68
CA ASP A 340 -28.97 -27.21 -4.45
C ASP A 340 -29.05 -28.51 -3.61
N GLY A 341 -30.27 -28.96 -3.30
CA GLY A 341 -30.48 -30.21 -2.55
C GLY A 341 -29.90 -31.45 -3.24
N ASN A 342 -29.83 -31.47 -4.58
CA ASN A 342 -29.26 -32.59 -5.35
C ASN A 342 -27.74 -32.68 -5.16
N TYR A 343 -27.04 -31.54 -5.13
CA TYR A 343 -25.61 -31.47 -4.82
C TYR A 343 -25.31 -32.19 -3.50
N TRP A 344 -26.05 -31.86 -2.44
CA TRP A 344 -25.83 -32.41 -1.09
C TRP A 344 -26.29 -33.87 -0.93
N LEU A 345 -27.25 -34.34 -1.73
CA LEU A 345 -27.61 -35.76 -1.80
C LEU A 345 -26.49 -36.58 -2.47
N GLN A 346 -25.89 -36.07 -3.55
CA GLN A 346 -24.70 -36.67 -4.17
C GLN A 346 -23.50 -36.62 -3.21
N GLN A 347 -23.32 -35.52 -2.50
CA GLN A 347 -22.21 -35.30 -1.54
C GLN A 347 -22.09 -36.38 -0.47
N ILE A 348 -23.23 -36.92 -0.01
CA ILE A 348 -23.29 -37.99 1.00
C ILE A 348 -22.89 -39.36 0.43
N ARG A 349 -22.91 -39.52 -0.89
CA ARG A 349 -22.91 -40.82 -1.58
C ARG A 349 -21.71 -41.07 -2.50
N GLU A 350 -21.17 -40.00 -3.08
CA GLU A 350 -20.07 -39.98 -4.05
C GLU A 350 -18.69 -39.76 -3.39
N PRO A 351 -17.58 -40.13 -4.06
CA PRO A 351 -16.22 -39.94 -3.53
C PRO A 351 -15.84 -38.46 -3.34
N VAL A 352 -15.25 -38.17 -2.18
CA VAL A 352 -14.62 -36.88 -1.88
C VAL A 352 -13.30 -36.71 -2.67
N LYS A 353 -13.33 -35.88 -3.72
CA LYS A 353 -12.18 -35.59 -4.59
C LYS A 353 -11.27 -34.49 -4.02
N PHE A 354 -10.81 -34.67 -2.78
CA PHE A 354 -9.98 -33.69 -2.08
C PHE A 354 -8.64 -33.43 -2.79
N MET A 355 -7.95 -34.49 -3.25
CA MET A 355 -6.69 -34.35 -4.00
C MET A 355 -6.87 -33.60 -5.34
N PRO A 356 -7.82 -33.95 -6.23
CA PRO A 356 -8.14 -33.12 -7.39
C PRO A 356 -8.50 -31.68 -7.03
N GLY A 357 -9.16 -31.46 -5.89
CA GLY A 357 -9.42 -30.12 -5.36
C GLY A 357 -8.17 -29.33 -5.00
N LEU A 358 -7.16 -29.98 -4.39
CA LEU A 358 -5.85 -29.36 -4.14
C LEU A 358 -5.10 -29.06 -5.45
N ASN A 359 -5.14 -29.95 -6.45
CA ASN A 359 -4.54 -29.67 -7.77
C ASN A 359 -5.08 -28.39 -8.37
N THR A 360 -6.41 -28.23 -8.43
CA THR A 360 -7.08 -27.01 -8.91
C THR A 360 -6.64 -25.77 -8.14
N LEU A 361 -6.36 -25.88 -6.83
CA LEU A 361 -5.86 -24.76 -6.02
C LEU A 361 -4.41 -24.40 -6.37
N PHE A 362 -3.52 -25.37 -6.60
CA PHE A 362 -2.15 -25.11 -7.05
C PHE A 362 -2.10 -24.56 -8.48
N GLU A 363 -2.93 -25.09 -9.40
CA GLU A 363 -3.07 -24.61 -10.79
C GLU A 363 -3.56 -23.16 -10.86
N LEU A 364 -4.30 -22.70 -9.84
CA LEU A 364 -4.75 -21.33 -9.67
C LEU A 364 -3.80 -20.44 -8.85
N GLY A 365 -2.64 -20.94 -8.42
CA GLY A 365 -1.62 -20.18 -7.71
C GLY A 365 -1.92 -19.90 -6.23
N TYR A 366 -2.71 -20.75 -5.56
CA TYR A 366 -2.88 -20.68 -4.10
C TYR A 366 -1.72 -21.41 -3.40
N GLU A 367 -0.95 -20.68 -2.58
CA GLU A 367 0.25 -21.17 -1.89
C GLU A 367 0.13 -21.15 -0.35
N VAL A 368 -0.90 -20.50 0.21
CA VAL A 368 -1.09 -20.36 1.66
C VAL A 368 -2.43 -20.98 2.09
N PHE A 369 -2.35 -21.95 2.98
CA PHE A 369 -3.43 -22.87 3.34
C PHE A 369 -3.62 -22.87 4.87
N LEU A 370 -4.77 -22.37 5.34
CA LEU A 370 -5.15 -22.33 6.75
C LEU A 370 -6.25 -23.36 7.06
N GLU A 371 -5.89 -24.40 7.80
CA GLU A 371 -6.82 -25.45 8.21
C GLU A 371 -7.65 -25.03 9.41
N ILE A 372 -8.96 -24.96 9.21
CA ILE A 372 -9.99 -24.67 10.18
C ILE A 372 -10.53 -26.01 10.68
N GLY A 373 -10.13 -26.42 11.89
CA GLY A 373 -10.41 -27.75 12.40
C GLY A 373 -9.82 -27.99 13.78
N ALA A 374 -10.14 -29.15 14.36
CA ALA A 374 -9.66 -29.55 15.69
C ALA A 374 -8.16 -29.91 15.73
N LYS A 375 -7.61 -30.47 14.64
CA LYS A 375 -6.20 -30.87 14.50
C LYS A 375 -5.81 -30.99 13.02
N PRO A 376 -4.52 -30.86 12.63
CA PRO A 376 -4.11 -30.81 11.21
C PRO A 376 -4.18 -32.16 10.49
N VAL A 377 -5.33 -32.47 9.90
CA VAL A 377 -5.56 -33.66 9.06
C VAL A 377 -5.26 -33.32 7.60
N LEU A 378 -5.87 -32.25 7.09
CA LEU A 378 -5.81 -31.85 5.68
C LEU A 378 -4.45 -31.26 5.31
N SER A 379 -3.84 -30.49 6.21
CA SER A 379 -2.45 -30.01 6.08
C SER A 379 -1.46 -31.17 6.01
N SER A 380 -1.75 -32.31 6.65
CA SER A 380 -0.91 -33.50 6.61
C SER A 380 -1.02 -34.23 5.26
N PHE A 381 -2.22 -34.25 4.65
CA PHE A 381 -2.38 -34.70 3.25
C PHE A 381 -1.70 -33.74 2.28
N GLY A 382 -1.84 -32.43 2.48
CA GLY A 382 -1.22 -31.38 1.67
C GLY A 382 0.32 -31.46 1.63
N LYS A 383 0.97 -31.62 2.79
CA LYS A 383 2.43 -31.82 2.90
C LYS A 383 2.94 -33.14 2.31
N TYR A 384 2.09 -34.17 2.25
CA TYR A 384 2.42 -35.41 1.54
C TYR A 384 2.26 -35.25 0.02
N PHE A 385 1.25 -34.48 -0.40
CA PHE A 385 0.99 -34.18 -1.81
C PHE A 385 2.09 -33.32 -2.44
N GLN A 386 2.38 -32.17 -1.82
CA GLN A 386 3.35 -31.19 -2.27
C GLN A 386 4.45 -31.04 -1.22
N GLN A 387 5.68 -31.40 -1.60
CA GLN A 387 6.88 -31.29 -0.77
C GLN A 387 7.72 -30.03 -1.08
N ASP A 388 7.29 -29.22 -2.04
CA ASP A 388 7.89 -27.90 -2.29
C ASP A 388 7.75 -26.99 -1.06
N LYS A 389 8.82 -26.24 -0.78
CA LYS A 389 8.99 -25.39 0.41
C LYS A 389 8.32 -24.02 0.26
N THR A 390 7.79 -23.72 -0.92
CA THR A 390 6.96 -22.54 -1.22
C THR A 390 5.61 -22.59 -0.49
N VAL A 391 4.98 -23.78 -0.42
CA VAL A 391 3.61 -23.93 0.08
C VAL A 391 3.54 -23.92 1.61
N THR A 392 2.76 -22.98 2.15
CA THR A 392 2.63 -22.74 3.58
C THR A 392 1.33 -23.34 4.13
N TRP A 393 1.46 -24.34 5.02
CA TRP A 393 0.34 -25.10 5.62
C TRP A 393 0.22 -24.83 7.13
N LEU A 394 -0.89 -24.23 7.56
CA LEU A 394 -1.07 -23.67 8.91
C LEU A 394 -2.31 -24.27 9.61
N PRO A 395 -2.19 -24.82 10.84
CA PRO A 395 -3.34 -25.26 11.63
C PRO A 395 -4.00 -24.10 12.40
N SER A 396 -5.31 -24.17 12.61
CA SER A 396 -5.97 -23.38 13.66
C SER A 396 -5.70 -23.95 15.04
N LEU A 397 -5.80 -25.27 15.18
CA LEU A 397 -5.57 -26.03 16.42
C LEU A 397 -4.66 -27.22 16.13
N VAL A 398 -3.85 -27.58 17.12
CA VAL A 398 -3.05 -28.82 17.14
C VAL A 398 -3.45 -29.64 18.36
N TYR A 399 -3.57 -30.95 18.19
CA TYR A 399 -3.85 -31.87 19.29
C TYR A 399 -2.67 -31.91 20.27
N ASP A 400 -2.95 -31.98 21.57
CA ASP A 400 -1.94 -31.97 22.66
C ASP A 400 -1.06 -30.69 22.73
N GLN A 401 -1.55 -29.58 22.15
CA GLN A 401 -0.91 -28.26 22.22
C GLN A 401 -1.89 -27.20 22.73
N GLU A 402 -1.37 -26.15 23.39
CA GLU A 402 -2.18 -24.98 23.72
C GLU A 402 -2.85 -24.38 22.47
N ASN A 403 -4.14 -24.05 22.61
CA ASN A 403 -4.96 -23.58 21.50
C ASN A 403 -4.51 -22.18 21.06
N TRP A 404 -4.19 -21.30 22.01
CA TRP A 404 -3.60 -19.99 21.70
C TRP A 404 -2.20 -20.10 21.10
N GLN A 405 -1.36 -21.01 21.58
CA GLN A 405 -0.04 -21.21 20.99
C GLN A 405 -0.16 -21.64 19.52
N SER A 406 -1.07 -22.58 19.23
CA SER A 406 -1.39 -23.04 17.87
C SER A 406 -1.86 -21.88 16.98
N LEU A 407 -2.88 -21.13 17.41
CA LEU A 407 -3.43 -19.99 16.66
C LEU A 407 -2.40 -18.87 16.44
N LEU A 408 -1.61 -18.53 17.45
CA LEU A 408 -0.64 -17.43 17.36
C LEU A 408 0.61 -17.81 16.55
N LEU A 409 1.00 -19.08 16.49
CA LEU A 409 2.01 -19.55 15.54
C LEU A 409 1.53 -19.40 14.10
N SER A 410 0.28 -19.77 13.81
CA SER A 410 -0.32 -19.57 12.49
C SER A 410 -0.52 -18.09 12.15
N LEU A 411 -0.96 -17.26 13.10
CA LEU A 411 -1.09 -15.81 12.91
C LEU A 411 0.28 -15.15 12.69
N ALA A 412 1.32 -15.59 13.40
CA ALA A 412 2.69 -15.17 13.19
C ALA A 412 3.17 -15.50 11.77
N ASN A 413 2.95 -16.74 11.29
CA ASN A 413 3.31 -17.13 9.93
C ASN A 413 2.54 -16.33 8.87
N LEU A 414 1.23 -16.14 9.02
CA LEU A 414 0.42 -15.27 8.15
C LEU A 414 0.97 -13.84 8.10
N TYR A 415 1.35 -13.28 9.26
CA TYR A 415 1.97 -11.96 9.35
C TYR A 415 3.35 -11.88 8.69
N ILE A 416 4.21 -12.91 8.81
CA ILE A 416 5.48 -12.96 8.07
C ILE A 416 5.21 -13.05 6.56
N GLN A 417 4.26 -13.89 6.13
CA GLN A 417 3.85 -14.06 4.72
C GLN A 417 3.07 -12.87 4.14
N GLY A 418 3.06 -11.71 4.79
CA GLY A 418 2.46 -10.48 4.24
C GLY A 418 0.94 -10.36 4.37
N VAL A 419 0.26 -11.37 4.93
CA VAL A 419 -1.21 -11.34 5.09
C VAL A 419 -1.61 -10.23 6.07
N LYS A 420 -2.65 -9.48 5.70
CA LYS A 420 -3.10 -8.29 6.42
C LYS A 420 -3.88 -8.64 7.69
N VAL A 421 -3.20 -8.59 8.83
CA VAL A 421 -3.82 -8.69 10.17
C VAL A 421 -4.45 -7.36 10.58
N ASP A 422 -5.66 -7.40 11.16
CA ASP A 422 -6.21 -6.31 11.98
C ASP A 422 -5.81 -6.50 13.45
N TRP A 423 -4.68 -5.92 13.83
CA TRP A 423 -4.18 -5.94 15.21
C TRP A 423 -5.07 -5.22 16.21
N LYS A 424 -6.02 -4.37 15.76
CA LYS A 424 -7.02 -3.78 16.66
C LYS A 424 -8.16 -4.77 16.90
N GLY A 425 -8.65 -5.43 15.85
CA GLY A 425 -9.63 -6.52 15.97
C GLY A 425 -9.12 -7.66 16.86
N PHE A 426 -7.85 -8.03 16.69
CA PHE A 426 -7.15 -9.03 17.53
C PHE A 426 -7.09 -8.69 19.03
N GLU A 427 -7.14 -7.41 19.40
CA GLU A 427 -7.02 -6.96 20.81
C GLU A 427 -8.30 -6.35 21.37
N GLN A 428 -9.32 -6.09 20.53
CA GLN A 428 -10.57 -5.42 20.91
C GLN A 428 -11.35 -6.09 22.06
N PRO A 429 -11.38 -7.43 22.22
CA PRO A 429 -12.10 -8.06 23.33
C PRO A 429 -11.44 -7.86 24.71
N TYR A 430 -10.24 -7.27 24.78
CA TYR A 430 -9.42 -7.22 25.99
C TYR A 430 -9.05 -5.76 26.36
N PRO A 431 -8.98 -5.41 27.66
CA PRO A 431 -8.51 -4.09 28.08
C PRO A 431 -7.00 -3.97 27.88
N ARG A 432 -6.56 -2.83 27.29
CA ARG A 432 -5.16 -2.56 26.92
C ARG A 432 -4.77 -1.10 27.14
N ASN A 433 -3.54 -0.88 27.59
CA ASN A 433 -2.92 0.45 27.72
C ASN A 433 -1.87 0.68 26.63
N VAL A 434 -1.65 1.94 26.25
CA VAL A 434 -0.60 2.32 25.28
C VAL A 434 0.67 2.71 26.03
N LEU A 435 1.81 2.14 25.63
CA LEU A 435 3.12 2.36 26.23
C LEU A 435 4.13 3.03 25.27
N PRO A 436 5.09 3.82 25.79
CA PRO A 436 6.25 4.28 25.04
C PRO A 436 7.26 3.13 24.87
N LEU A 437 7.20 2.43 23.73
CA LEU A 437 8.16 1.37 23.39
C LEU A 437 9.40 1.88 22.62
N PRO A 438 10.51 1.12 22.56
CA PRO A 438 11.72 1.52 21.85
C PRO A 438 11.51 2.02 20.41
N THR A 439 12.35 2.97 20.01
CA THR A 439 12.31 3.64 18.71
C THR A 439 13.14 2.89 17.66
N TYR A 440 12.87 3.19 16.39
CA TYR A 440 13.48 2.53 15.24
C TYR A 440 15.02 2.67 15.20
N PRO A 441 15.78 1.58 14.98
CA PRO A 441 17.22 1.61 14.76
C PRO A 441 17.54 2.01 13.31
N PHE A 442 17.59 3.33 13.07
CA PHE A 442 18.17 3.86 11.83
C PHE A 442 19.60 3.35 11.65
N GLN A 443 19.80 2.58 10.58
CA GLN A 443 21.10 2.09 10.12
C GLN A 443 21.86 3.28 9.54
N ARG A 444 22.67 3.92 10.40
CA ARG A 444 23.41 5.14 10.06
C ARG A 444 24.71 4.74 9.36
N GLN A 445 24.77 5.00 8.06
CA GLN A 445 26.05 5.19 7.37
C GLN A 445 26.47 6.66 7.52
N ARG A 446 27.78 6.94 7.46
CA ARG A 446 28.30 8.31 7.46
C ARG A 446 28.17 8.89 6.05
N TYR A 447 27.01 9.48 5.77
CA TYR A 447 26.85 10.37 4.62
C TYR A 447 27.51 11.71 4.96
N TRP A 448 28.67 11.97 4.34
CA TRP A 448 29.48 13.16 4.60
C TRP A 448 30.23 13.55 3.34
N PHE A 449 30.20 14.83 2.97
CA PHE A 449 31.03 15.34 1.89
C PHE A 449 32.45 15.55 2.42
N ASP A 450 33.35 14.60 2.17
CA ASP A 450 34.77 14.85 2.34
C ASP A 450 35.18 15.91 1.31
N THR A 451 35.61 17.08 1.80
CA THR A 451 35.99 18.19 0.92
C THR A 451 37.27 17.82 0.18
N LEU A 452 37.16 17.65 -1.14
CA LEU A 452 38.31 17.62 -2.05
C LEU A 452 39.14 18.89 -1.83
N GLY A 453 40.24 18.75 -1.10
CA GLY A 453 41.08 19.87 -0.69
C GLY A 453 41.60 20.63 -1.91
N ASN A 454 41.63 21.96 -1.81
CA ASN A 454 41.88 22.90 -2.90
C ASN A 454 42.99 22.45 -3.86
N ASN A 455 42.60 21.91 -5.02
CA ASN A 455 43.49 21.75 -6.16
C ASN A 455 43.67 23.12 -6.86
N GLU A 456 44.44 24.00 -6.24
CA GLU A 456 44.90 25.24 -6.88
C GLU A 456 45.85 24.92 -8.03
N VAL A 457 45.34 24.93 -9.26
CA VAL A 457 46.17 24.75 -10.46
C VAL A 457 46.88 26.06 -10.81
N GLN A 458 48.01 26.26 -10.13
CA GLN A 458 49.25 26.91 -10.59
C GLN A 458 49.15 28.21 -11.43
N THR A 459 49.68 29.30 -10.89
CA THR A 459 50.43 30.28 -11.70
C THR A 459 51.92 30.16 -11.39
N SER A 460 52.74 29.98 -12.42
CA SER A 460 54.12 29.54 -12.29
C SER A 460 55.13 30.70 -12.34
N GLN A 461 56.02 30.81 -11.34
CA GLN A 461 57.37 31.36 -11.56
C GLN A 461 58.41 31.02 -10.47
N ASN A 462 59.41 30.23 -10.86
CA ASN A 462 60.83 30.20 -10.45
C ASN A 462 61.23 30.48 -8.97
N GLY A 463 61.69 29.45 -8.24
CA GLY A 463 62.35 29.62 -6.93
C GLY A 463 63.09 28.37 -6.39
N HIS A 464 64.39 28.25 -6.64
CA HIS A 464 65.24 27.08 -6.33
C HIS A 464 65.49 26.74 -4.83
N LYS A 465 65.63 25.42 -4.53
CA LYS A 465 66.50 24.73 -3.51
C LYS A 465 66.02 24.54 -2.03
N LYS A 466 65.99 23.25 -1.61
CA LYS A 466 66.53 22.62 -0.35
C LYS A 466 66.00 23.08 1.04
N THR A 467 65.93 22.29 2.14
CA THR A 467 66.11 20.84 2.48
C THR A 467 65.61 20.55 3.92
N ASN A 468 65.05 19.35 4.17
CA ASN A 468 65.09 18.52 5.42
C ASN A 468 64.55 19.04 6.80
N ASN A 469 63.55 18.30 7.35
CA ASN A 469 63.52 17.56 8.66
C ASN A 469 62.79 18.09 9.97
N ILE A 470 62.66 17.17 10.97
CA ILE A 470 61.66 17.03 12.11
C ILE A 470 62.18 17.49 13.51
N SER A 471 61.39 17.60 14.60
CA SER A 471 61.82 17.23 16.00
C SER A 471 60.71 17.29 17.09
N ASN A 472 60.86 16.49 18.17
CA ASN A 472 60.03 16.49 19.40
C ASN A 472 60.54 17.55 20.43
N HIS A 473 59.98 17.82 21.64
CA HIS A 473 59.18 17.05 22.59
C HIS A 473 58.42 17.95 23.62
N ASN A 474 57.39 17.36 24.26
CA ASN A 474 56.87 17.63 25.62
C ASN A 474 56.24 18.98 26.04
N TYR A 475 54.95 18.87 26.39
CA TYR A 475 54.27 19.46 27.57
C TYR A 475 54.90 20.65 28.31
N GLN A 476 54.17 21.77 28.31
CA GLN A 476 53.82 22.46 29.55
C GLN A 476 52.44 23.10 29.45
N GLU A 477 51.66 23.06 30.52
CA GLU A 477 50.31 23.64 30.57
C GLU A 477 50.38 25.17 30.55
N LYS A 478 49.59 25.80 29.68
CA LYS A 478 49.16 27.19 29.85
C LYS A 478 47.67 27.30 29.57
N SER A 479 46.92 27.63 30.61
CA SER A 479 45.50 27.89 30.56
C SER A 479 45.19 29.10 29.69
N ILE A 480 44.36 28.89 28.68
CA ILE A 480 43.69 29.97 27.93
C ILE A 480 42.33 30.16 28.59
N SER A 481 42.08 31.33 29.17
CA SER A 481 40.76 31.69 29.69
C SER A 481 39.77 31.80 28.53
N MET A 482 38.83 30.87 28.41
CA MET A 482 37.75 30.98 27.44
C MET A 482 36.83 32.14 27.82
N THR A 483 36.74 33.13 26.94
CA THR A 483 35.69 34.16 27.01
C THR A 483 34.36 33.49 26.68
N THR A 484 33.43 33.43 27.63
CA THR A 484 32.13 32.77 27.43
C THR A 484 31.28 33.51 26.39
N ILE A 485 31.07 32.88 25.23
CA ILE A 485 30.13 33.32 24.20
C ILE A 485 28.73 33.40 24.83
N THR A 486 28.00 34.50 24.64
CA THR A 486 26.66 34.63 25.22
C THR A 486 25.63 33.83 24.41
N THR A 487 24.56 33.36 25.06
CA THR A 487 23.49 32.60 24.39
C THR A 487 22.88 33.36 23.23
N GLU A 488 22.76 34.69 23.35
CA GLU A 488 22.26 35.59 22.29
C GLU A 488 23.18 35.59 21.05
N GLN A 489 24.50 35.61 21.24
CA GLN A 489 25.47 35.51 20.14
C GLN A 489 25.39 34.13 19.44
N LYS A 490 25.25 33.05 20.22
CA LYS A 490 25.04 31.68 19.70
C LYS A 490 23.78 31.60 18.85
N GLN A 491 22.66 32.14 19.34
CA GLN A 491 21.35 32.17 18.65
C GLN A 491 21.40 32.96 17.33
N ALA A 492 22.03 34.14 17.31
CA ALA A 492 22.10 34.98 16.11
C ALA A 492 22.83 34.33 14.92
N ILE A 493 23.97 33.66 15.17
CA ILE A 493 24.77 33.00 14.13
C ILE A 493 24.02 31.78 13.55
N ILE A 494 23.37 31.00 14.41
CA ILE A 494 22.58 29.83 14.00
C ILE A 494 21.37 30.27 13.16
N LEU A 495 20.67 31.33 13.58
CA LEU A 495 19.53 31.91 12.86
C LEU A 495 19.89 32.28 11.42
N GLN A 496 21.00 33.00 11.19
CA GLN A 496 21.41 33.43 9.86
C GLN A 496 21.81 32.26 8.93
N LYS A 497 22.43 31.22 9.49
CA LYS A 497 22.86 30.02 8.76
C LYS A 497 21.69 29.11 8.42
N ILE A 498 20.69 28.95 9.31
CA ILE A 498 19.41 28.28 9.00
C ILE A 498 18.61 29.06 7.95
N ARG A 499 18.50 30.39 8.07
CA ARG A 499 17.81 31.25 7.10
C ARG A 499 18.40 31.09 5.69
N SER A 500 19.72 31.04 5.58
CA SER A 500 20.45 30.78 4.33
C SER A 500 20.21 29.38 3.76
N LEU A 501 20.14 28.35 4.61
CA LEU A 501 19.81 26.99 4.18
C LEU A 501 18.39 26.90 3.60
N VAL A 502 17.38 27.42 4.32
CA VAL A 502 16.00 27.43 3.82
C VAL A 502 15.89 28.21 2.50
N ALA A 503 16.50 29.39 2.43
CA ALA A 503 16.52 30.21 1.21
C ALA A 503 17.02 29.44 -0.02
N LYS A 504 18.10 28.65 0.13
CA LYS A 504 18.67 27.82 -0.95
C LYS A 504 17.66 26.82 -1.52
N PHE A 505 16.91 26.12 -0.66
CA PHE A 505 15.92 25.14 -1.11
C PHE A 505 14.64 25.78 -1.64
N LEU A 506 14.29 26.98 -1.17
CA LEU A 506 13.15 27.76 -1.67
C LEU A 506 13.49 28.62 -2.90
N LYS A 507 14.73 28.55 -3.41
CA LYS A 507 15.27 29.36 -4.53
C LYS A 507 15.10 30.88 -4.34
N ALA A 508 15.07 31.34 -3.09
CA ALA A 508 14.95 32.75 -2.70
C ALA A 508 16.27 33.28 -2.12
N LYS A 509 16.38 34.60 -1.91
CA LYS A 509 17.53 35.16 -1.18
C LYS A 509 17.34 35.01 0.34
N PRO A 510 18.42 34.89 1.14
CA PRO A 510 18.31 34.81 2.60
C PRO A 510 17.53 35.97 3.23
N GLU A 511 17.61 37.16 2.63
CA GLU A 511 16.93 38.37 3.10
C GLU A 511 15.41 38.32 2.92
N GLU A 512 14.92 37.51 1.98
CA GLU A 512 13.51 37.36 1.58
C GLU A 512 12.74 36.32 2.43
N ILE A 513 13.45 35.48 3.19
CA ILE A 513 12.85 34.45 4.05
C ILE A 513 12.43 35.05 5.40
N ASP A 514 11.13 35.07 5.71
CA ASP A 514 10.64 35.43 7.04
C ASP A 514 10.99 34.33 8.07
N ILE A 515 11.66 34.73 9.16
CA ILE A 515 12.13 33.85 10.23
C ILE A 515 11.05 33.53 11.28
N SER A 516 9.99 34.36 11.36
CA SER A 516 8.87 34.23 12.30
C SER A 516 7.71 33.40 11.74
N LEU A 517 7.70 33.22 10.42
CA LEU A 517 6.66 32.58 9.62
C LEU A 517 6.74 31.05 9.76
N SER A 518 5.60 30.39 9.97
CA SER A 518 5.60 28.93 10.22
C SER A 518 6.00 28.10 9.00
N PHE A 519 6.67 26.96 9.20
CA PHE A 519 7.00 26.00 8.14
C PHE A 519 5.77 25.48 7.38
N LEU A 520 4.58 25.45 7.99
CA LEU A 520 3.31 25.16 7.29
C LEU A 520 2.72 26.37 6.56
N GLU A 521 3.16 27.58 6.91
CA GLU A 521 2.71 28.83 6.31
C GLU A 521 3.64 29.31 5.18
N MET A 522 4.86 28.76 5.06
CA MET A 522 5.95 29.24 4.19
C MET A 522 5.72 29.04 2.69
N GLY A 523 4.64 28.35 2.29
CA GLY A 523 4.17 28.26 0.89
C GLY A 523 5.05 27.45 -0.06
N ALA A 524 6.14 26.90 0.46
CA ALA A 524 6.98 25.92 -0.21
C ALA A 524 6.23 24.61 -0.50
N ASP A 525 6.66 23.87 -1.51
CA ASP A 525 6.22 22.49 -1.66
C ASP A 525 6.79 21.61 -0.52
N SER A 526 6.07 20.54 -0.20
CA SER A 526 6.42 19.69 0.95
C SER A 526 7.74 18.94 0.80
N ILE A 527 8.28 18.80 -0.42
CA ILE A 527 9.54 18.10 -0.70
C ILE A 527 10.71 19.07 -0.48
N ALA A 528 10.64 20.29 -1.02
CA ALA A 528 11.62 21.34 -0.76
C ALA A 528 11.76 21.64 0.74
N MET A 529 10.65 21.65 1.50
CA MET A 529 10.70 21.73 2.96
C MET A 529 11.40 20.52 3.59
N LEU A 530 11.05 19.30 3.21
CA LEU A 530 11.67 18.09 3.77
C LEU A 530 13.18 18.02 3.51
N ASP A 531 13.63 18.43 2.32
CA ASP A 531 15.06 18.45 1.97
C ASP A 531 15.79 19.64 2.63
N ALA A 532 15.14 20.79 2.83
CA ALA A 532 15.68 21.88 3.66
C ALA A 532 15.86 21.46 5.14
N ILE A 533 14.86 20.78 5.71
CA ILE A 533 14.91 20.25 7.08
C ILE A 533 16.04 19.23 7.20
N ARG A 534 16.16 18.27 6.26
CA ARG A 534 17.28 17.32 6.22
C ARG A 534 18.64 18.00 6.14
N ALA A 535 18.77 19.08 5.37
CA ALA A 535 20.01 19.85 5.31
C ALA A 535 20.35 20.53 6.66
N ILE A 536 19.35 21.01 7.39
CA ILE A 536 19.51 21.54 8.75
C ILE A 536 19.86 20.41 9.73
N GLU A 537 19.16 19.27 9.69
CA GLU A 537 19.44 18.09 10.51
C GLU A 537 20.90 17.63 10.33
N ASN A 538 21.38 17.57 9.09
CA ASN A 538 22.75 17.19 8.74
C ASN A 538 23.78 18.25 9.18
N THR A 539 23.46 19.56 9.04
CA THR A 539 24.39 20.66 9.39
C THR A 539 24.65 20.76 10.88
N TYR A 540 23.61 20.56 11.71
CA TYR A 540 23.71 20.68 13.17
C TYR A 540 23.75 19.32 13.90
N ASN A 541 23.74 18.21 13.16
CA ASN A 541 23.65 16.83 13.67
C ASN A 541 22.48 16.65 14.67
N PHE A 542 21.36 17.33 14.43
CA PHE A 542 20.22 17.43 15.33
C PHE A 542 18.96 16.92 14.65
N LYS A 543 18.23 15.97 15.26
CA LYS A 543 17.04 15.38 14.63
C LYS A 543 15.75 16.06 15.04
N ILE A 544 14.92 16.40 14.05
CA ILE A 544 13.69 17.16 14.23
C ILE A 544 12.53 16.30 13.73
N THR A 545 11.64 15.84 14.63
CA THR A 545 10.45 15.12 14.16
C THR A 545 9.44 16.09 13.54
N ILE A 546 8.70 15.64 12.52
CA ILE A 546 7.64 16.43 11.85
C ILE A 546 6.62 16.97 12.86
N ARG A 547 6.36 16.23 13.95
CA ARG A 547 5.49 16.70 15.04
C ARG A 547 6.09 17.88 15.79
N GLN A 548 7.35 17.79 16.21
CA GLN A 548 8.05 18.89 16.89
C GLN A 548 8.17 20.11 15.97
N LEU A 549 8.48 19.91 14.69
CA LEU A 549 8.53 20.98 13.68
C LEU A 549 7.22 21.78 13.57
N PHE A 550 6.06 21.17 13.86
CA PHE A 550 4.75 21.83 13.72
C PHE A 550 4.07 22.20 15.06
N GLU A 551 4.41 21.53 16.16
CA GLU A 551 3.82 21.79 17.50
C GLU A 551 4.77 22.56 18.46
N GLU A 552 6.09 22.40 18.32
CA GLU A 552 7.10 22.91 19.27
C GLU A 552 8.05 23.94 18.65
N LEU A 553 8.43 23.74 17.38
CA LEU A 553 9.43 24.51 16.63
C LEU A 553 8.84 25.09 15.33
N PRO A 554 7.70 25.79 15.38
CA PRO A 554 6.86 26.05 14.22
C PRO A 554 7.51 26.89 13.11
N ASN A 555 8.56 27.67 13.41
CA ASN A 555 9.22 28.60 12.50
C ASN A 555 10.76 28.57 12.66
N ILE A 556 11.48 29.27 11.77
CA ILE A 556 12.94 29.31 11.74
C ILE A 556 13.53 29.89 13.04
N GLN A 557 12.90 30.90 13.64
CA GLN A 557 13.37 31.49 14.90
C GLN A 557 13.27 30.51 16.08
N ALA A 558 12.15 29.80 16.23
CA ALA A 558 11.98 28.79 17.27
C ALA A 558 12.96 27.63 17.07
N LEU A 559 13.17 27.20 15.82
CA LEU A 559 14.15 26.17 15.49
C LEU A 559 15.59 26.63 15.78
N ALA A 560 15.95 27.86 15.43
CA ALA A 560 17.28 28.43 15.71
C ALA A 560 17.56 28.55 17.21
N ASN A 561 16.58 29.00 17.99
CA ASN A 561 16.67 29.08 19.45
C ASN A 561 16.83 27.67 20.05
N HIS A 562 15.99 26.72 19.66
CA HIS A 562 16.04 25.35 20.17
C HIS A 562 17.36 24.64 19.83
N ILE A 563 17.90 24.83 18.62
CA ILE A 563 19.23 24.33 18.24
C ILE A 563 20.31 25.03 19.09
N ALA A 564 20.26 26.35 19.26
CA ALA A 564 21.21 27.05 20.13
C ALA A 564 21.16 26.55 21.58
N ASP A 565 20.00 26.22 22.11
CA ASP A 565 19.82 25.80 23.50
C ASP A 565 20.19 24.31 23.71
N ASN A 566 20.14 23.47 22.66
CA ASN A 566 20.39 22.02 22.74
C ASN A 566 21.69 21.54 22.06
N LEU A 567 22.44 22.42 21.40
CA LEU A 567 23.76 22.10 20.83
C LEU A 567 24.80 21.81 21.92
N SER A 568 25.41 20.62 21.86
CA SER A 568 26.39 20.12 22.84
C SER A 568 27.68 20.94 22.88
N GLU A 569 28.34 20.97 24.05
CA GLU A 569 29.62 21.65 24.22
C GLU A 569 30.70 21.11 23.27
N GLU A 570 30.69 19.82 22.95
CA GLU A 570 31.57 19.22 21.95
C GLU A 570 31.41 19.86 20.56
N TRP A 571 30.17 20.11 20.12
CA TRP A 571 29.90 20.75 18.82
C TRP A 571 30.26 22.24 18.83
N ILE A 572 30.05 22.93 19.96
CA ILE A 572 30.48 24.33 20.17
C ILE A 572 32.01 24.43 20.12
N ASN A 573 32.71 23.52 20.79
CA ASN A 573 34.17 23.49 20.84
C ASN A 573 34.78 23.14 19.47
N ALA A 574 34.21 22.15 18.76
CA ALA A 574 34.64 21.75 17.42
C ALA A 574 34.44 22.87 16.38
N ASN A 575 33.32 23.61 16.45
CA ASN A 575 33.01 24.73 15.55
C ASN A 575 33.31 26.10 16.16
N SER A 576 34.18 26.17 17.17
CA SER A 576 34.46 27.39 17.93
C SER A 576 34.96 28.57 17.06
N GLN A 577 35.55 28.29 15.91
CA GLN A 577 35.93 29.30 14.91
C GLN A 577 34.72 29.98 14.24
N GLU A 578 33.58 29.30 14.07
CA GLU A 578 32.36 29.93 13.53
C GLU A 578 31.76 30.96 14.53
N PHE A 579 31.92 30.73 15.83
CA PHE A 579 31.41 31.62 16.88
C PHE A 579 32.40 32.71 17.31
N ALA A 580 33.68 32.59 16.96
CA ALA A 580 34.70 33.61 17.20
C ALA A 580 34.64 34.79 16.19
N ALA A 581 33.88 34.66 15.10
CA ALA A 581 33.89 35.56 13.96
C ALA A 581 33.02 36.83 14.13
N THR A 582 33.35 37.69 15.11
CA THR A 582 32.86 39.08 15.16
C THR A 582 34.04 40.05 14.98
N PRO A 583 34.01 41.00 14.02
CA PRO A 583 35.20 41.79 13.67
C PRO A 583 35.50 42.90 14.70
N THR A 584 36.58 42.74 15.45
CA THR A 584 37.22 43.84 16.20
C THR A 584 38.36 44.46 15.38
N ALA A 585 38.52 45.78 15.47
CA ALA A 585 39.41 46.53 14.59
C ALA A 585 40.90 46.46 14.98
N LYS A 586 41.77 46.61 13.98
CA LYS A 586 43.24 46.54 14.06
C LYS A 586 43.85 47.50 15.08
N VAL A 587 44.85 47.02 15.84
CA VAL A 587 46.07 47.76 16.17
C VAL A 587 47.27 46.78 16.13
N GLU A 588 48.36 47.17 15.49
CA GLU A 588 49.66 46.46 15.44
C GLU A 588 50.62 47.12 16.47
N PRO A 589 51.66 46.44 17.03
CA PRO A 589 52.88 46.22 16.23
C PRO A 589 53.83 45.03 16.58
N GLN A 590 54.51 44.53 15.54
CA GLN A 590 55.95 44.16 15.47
C GLN A 590 56.63 43.04 16.32
N THR A 591 57.38 42.18 15.59
CA THR A 591 58.65 41.47 15.98
C THR A 591 58.58 40.31 17.00
N GLN A 592 59.45 39.28 16.99
CA GLN A 592 60.62 38.95 16.14
C GLN A 592 60.91 37.42 16.05
N ILE A 593 61.32 36.96 14.86
CA ILE A 593 62.31 35.87 14.54
C ILE A 593 62.65 34.82 15.63
N ASN A 594 62.36 33.51 15.41
CA ASN A 594 63.37 32.49 14.98
C ASN A 594 62.84 31.07 14.67
N VAL A 595 63.70 30.24 14.04
CA VAL A 595 63.60 28.77 13.72
C VAL A 595 64.94 28.10 14.16
N PRO A 596 65.34 26.82 13.87
CA PRO A 596 64.66 25.57 13.42
C PRO A 596 64.82 24.41 14.48
N LEU A 597 65.32 23.15 14.36
CA LEU A 597 65.94 22.30 13.31
C LEU A 597 66.10 20.77 13.68
N ASN A 598 65.51 19.84 12.89
CA ASN A 598 65.93 18.44 12.55
C ASN A 598 66.09 17.36 13.70
N THR A 599 65.98 16.02 13.53
CA THR A 599 66.17 15.06 12.39
C THR A 599 65.17 13.85 12.43
N THR A 600 65.40 12.71 11.74
CA THR A 600 64.35 11.76 11.20
C THR A 600 64.64 10.24 11.29
N SER A 601 63.71 9.40 10.76
CA SER A 601 63.81 7.97 10.26
C SER A 601 63.32 6.84 11.22
N ASN A 602 62.49 5.86 10.81
CA ASN A 602 62.74 4.52 10.16
C ASN A 602 63.29 3.43 11.12
N ILE A 603 63.07 2.10 11.03
CA ILE A 603 62.35 1.20 10.07
C ILE A 603 62.05 -0.21 10.70
N GLN A 604 61.22 -1.01 10.02
CA GLN A 604 60.98 -2.50 10.06
C GLN A 604 60.01 -3.06 11.12
N VAL A 605 59.01 -3.93 10.83
CA VAL A 605 58.79 -5.03 9.83
C VAL A 605 59.57 -6.32 10.12
N THR A 606 58.86 -7.33 10.63
CA THR A 606 59.15 -8.78 10.51
C THR A 606 57.85 -9.57 10.34
N THR A 607 57.94 -10.77 9.75
CA THR A 607 56.80 -11.58 9.29
C THR A 607 56.89 -13.02 9.78
N SER A 608 55.74 -13.67 10.04
CA SER A 608 55.61 -15.13 9.99
C SER A 608 54.15 -15.55 9.75
N THR A 609 53.94 -16.60 8.95
CA THR A 609 52.61 -17.13 8.58
C THR A 609 52.49 -18.62 8.93
N ASN A 610 51.28 -19.15 8.71
CA ASN A 610 50.87 -20.57 8.70
C ASN A 610 50.35 -21.11 10.05
N GLY A 611 49.13 -21.68 10.00
CA GLY A 611 48.43 -22.27 11.15
C GLY A 611 46.99 -22.73 10.86
N VAL A 612 46.36 -22.25 9.78
CA VAL A 612 44.93 -22.54 9.47
C VAL A 612 44.70 -23.91 8.82
N GLU A 613 45.61 -24.35 7.95
CA GLU A 613 45.42 -25.57 7.12
C GLU A 613 45.40 -26.88 7.93
N GLN A 614 45.97 -26.86 9.14
CA GLN A 614 46.03 -28.05 10.01
C GLN A 614 44.71 -28.30 10.77
N ILE A 615 43.86 -27.28 10.93
CA ILE A 615 42.62 -27.36 11.73
C ILE A 615 41.47 -27.98 10.92
N MET A 616 41.34 -27.64 9.63
CA MET A 616 40.24 -28.12 8.79
C MET A 616 40.21 -29.64 8.56
N ARG A 617 41.37 -30.32 8.63
CA ARG A 617 41.40 -31.79 8.50
C ARG A 617 40.82 -32.53 9.70
N GLN A 618 40.83 -31.94 10.89
CA GLN A 618 40.43 -32.63 12.13
C GLN A 618 38.92 -32.58 12.40
N GLN A 619 38.17 -31.74 11.70
CA GLN A 619 36.70 -31.65 11.84
C GLN A 619 35.94 -32.64 10.94
N LEU A 620 36.51 -33.07 9.82
CA LEU A 620 35.81 -33.91 8.83
C LEU A 620 35.66 -35.38 9.23
N GLU A 621 36.52 -35.92 10.10
CA GLU A 621 36.38 -37.31 10.59
C GLU A 621 35.32 -37.46 11.69
N LEU A 622 34.99 -36.39 12.42
CA LEU A 622 33.99 -36.44 13.50
C LEU A 622 32.54 -36.45 13.00
N VAL A 623 32.29 -36.02 11.75
CA VAL A 623 30.93 -35.92 11.18
C VAL A 623 30.42 -37.27 10.64
N SER A 624 31.30 -38.23 10.35
CA SER A 624 30.89 -39.53 9.82
C SER A 624 30.44 -40.53 10.89
N GLN A 625 30.88 -40.38 12.14
CA GLN A 625 30.58 -41.32 13.23
C GLN A 625 29.21 -41.09 13.89
N SER A 626 28.73 -39.83 13.95
CA SER A 626 27.46 -39.47 14.59
C SER A 626 26.21 -39.93 13.82
N LEU A 627 26.31 -40.10 12.49
CA LEU A 627 25.20 -40.53 11.65
C LEU A 627 24.81 -42.01 11.83
N SER A 628 25.70 -42.85 12.36
CA SER A 628 25.44 -44.28 12.60
C SER A 628 24.59 -44.57 13.84
N GLU A 629 24.68 -43.74 14.89
CA GLU A 629 24.01 -44.03 16.17
C GLU A 629 22.52 -43.69 16.15
N VAL A 630 22.13 -42.61 15.45
CA VAL A 630 20.74 -42.12 15.38
C VAL A 630 19.80 -43.14 14.72
N VAL A 631 20.28 -43.87 13.71
CA VAL A 631 19.47 -44.88 12.99
C VAL A 631 19.17 -46.09 13.89
N SER A 632 20.08 -46.46 14.78
CA SER A 632 19.89 -47.58 15.72
C SER A 632 18.81 -47.27 16.76
N GLN A 633 18.80 -46.04 17.30
CA GLN A 633 17.88 -45.64 18.37
C GLN A 633 16.41 -45.52 17.91
N GLN A 634 16.14 -45.31 16.62
CA GLN A 634 14.77 -45.17 16.11
C GLN A 634 14.04 -46.51 15.90
N LEU A 635 14.74 -47.65 15.76
CA LEU A 635 14.08 -48.95 15.62
C LEU A 635 13.54 -49.52 16.94
N GLU A 636 14.19 -49.20 18.06
CA GLU A 636 13.88 -49.80 19.38
C GLU A 636 12.57 -49.23 19.98
N PHE A 637 12.23 -47.98 19.67
CA PHE A 637 11.05 -47.29 20.21
C PHE A 637 9.70 -47.82 19.67
N LEU A 638 9.70 -48.55 18.55
CA LEU A 638 8.46 -49.02 17.88
C LEU A 638 7.91 -50.36 18.43
N GLN A 639 8.59 -51.01 19.39
CA GLN A 639 8.24 -52.38 19.79
C GLN A 639 7.44 -52.53 21.09
N THR A 640 7.30 -51.48 21.92
CA THR A 640 6.83 -51.63 23.31
C THR A 640 5.41 -51.09 23.61
N ASN A 641 4.43 -52.00 23.54
CA ASN A 641 3.14 -52.03 24.28
C ASN A 641 2.08 -50.94 23.97
N GLY A 642 0.75 -51.21 23.97
CA GLY A 642 0.03 -52.49 23.95
C GLY A 642 -0.88 -52.78 25.16
N LEU A 643 -2.21 -52.81 24.92
CA LEU A 643 -3.29 -53.33 25.81
C LEU A 643 -3.53 -52.48 27.11
N ALA A 644 -4.65 -52.59 27.85
CA ALA A 644 -5.76 -53.56 27.87
C ALA A 644 -7.15 -52.91 28.17
N THR A 645 -8.18 -53.72 28.46
CA THR A 645 -9.63 -53.36 28.49
C THR A 645 -10.32 -53.52 29.86
N LYS A 646 -11.53 -52.91 30.03
CA LYS A 646 -12.71 -53.22 30.92
C LYS A 646 -13.24 -51.98 31.69
N SER A 647 -14.51 -51.88 32.15
CA SER A 647 -15.79 -52.57 31.82
C SER A 647 -17.00 -52.05 32.66
N ASN A 648 -18.14 -51.77 31.99
CA ASN A 648 -19.55 -51.88 32.46
C ASN A 648 -20.20 -50.94 33.53
N ASN A 649 -21.42 -50.50 33.14
CA ASN A 649 -22.71 -50.48 33.88
C ASN A 649 -23.21 -49.26 34.69
N HIS A 650 -24.34 -48.70 34.19
CA HIS A 650 -25.62 -48.40 34.91
C HIS A 650 -25.64 -47.39 36.09
N GLN A 651 -26.73 -46.66 36.43
CA GLN A 651 -28.14 -46.62 35.94
C GLN A 651 -28.85 -45.30 36.33
N ASN A 652 -29.97 -44.99 35.62
CA ASN A 652 -31.22 -44.27 36.03
C ASN A 652 -31.24 -43.21 37.17
N GLY A 653 -31.94 -42.07 36.96
CA GLY A 653 -32.10 -41.03 38.01
C GLY A 653 -33.27 -40.01 38.01
N ASN A 654 -34.19 -40.02 37.02
CA ASN A 654 -35.53 -39.36 37.00
C ASN A 654 -35.91 -38.14 37.89
N SER A 655 -36.27 -37.04 37.22
CA SER A 655 -37.49 -36.21 37.44
C SER A 655 -37.53 -35.26 38.68
N VAL A 656 -38.42 -34.24 38.83
CA VAL A 656 -39.80 -33.98 38.35
C VAL A 656 -40.08 -32.46 38.11
N ASN A 657 -41.02 -32.15 37.19
CA ASN A 657 -41.87 -30.93 37.00
C ASN A 657 -41.83 -29.80 38.07
N HIS A 658 -42.00 -28.51 37.70
CA HIS A 658 -43.34 -27.97 37.37
C HIS A 658 -43.44 -26.69 36.48
N LYS A 659 -44.61 -26.60 35.83
CA LYS A 659 -45.23 -25.55 34.97
C LYS A 659 -46.47 -24.96 35.69
N PRO A 660 -47.21 -23.93 35.17
CA PRO A 660 -46.97 -22.93 34.11
C PRO A 660 -47.49 -21.48 34.48
N THR A 661 -47.88 -20.68 33.47
CA THR A 661 -48.67 -19.40 33.46
C THR A 661 -47.96 -18.09 33.85
N GLU A 662 -48.29 -16.90 33.33
CA GLU A 662 -49.03 -16.49 32.10
C GLU A 662 -48.57 -15.09 31.61
N LYS A 663 -48.97 -14.66 30.40
CA LYS A 663 -48.67 -13.32 29.86
C LYS A 663 -49.76 -12.29 30.20
N PRO A 664 -49.38 -11.01 30.36
CA PRO A 664 -50.15 -9.91 29.79
C PRO A 664 -49.29 -8.94 28.95
N VAL A 665 -49.97 -8.14 28.12
CA VAL A 665 -49.44 -7.03 27.32
C VAL A 665 -50.26 -5.78 27.66
N VAL A 666 -49.65 -4.59 27.80
CA VAL A 666 -50.36 -3.31 27.54
C VAL A 666 -49.40 -2.10 27.44
N ALA A 667 -49.74 -1.21 26.48
CA ALA A 667 -49.41 0.22 26.32
C ALA A 667 -47.96 0.76 26.32
N VAL A 668 -47.72 1.63 25.34
CA VAL A 668 -46.68 2.67 25.31
C VAL A 668 -47.20 3.90 26.06
N ASN A 669 -46.32 4.66 26.73
CA ASN A 669 -46.60 6.07 27.04
C ASN A 669 -45.32 6.91 27.11
N THR A 670 -45.39 8.18 26.71
CA THR A 670 -44.24 9.10 26.63
C THR A 670 -44.23 10.09 27.79
N ASN A 671 -43.08 10.28 28.47
CA ASN A 671 -42.66 11.57 29.02
C ASN A 671 -41.23 11.53 29.60
N GLN A 672 -40.52 12.66 29.54
CA GLN A 672 -39.35 12.96 30.40
C GLN A 672 -39.84 13.44 31.78
N PRO A 673 -39.04 13.38 32.87
CA PRO A 673 -38.12 14.50 33.12
C PRO A 673 -36.77 14.17 33.82
N THR A 674 -35.90 15.15 33.75
CA THR A 674 -34.60 15.37 34.43
C THR A 674 -34.43 14.81 35.85
N THR A 675 -33.25 14.22 36.13
CA THR A 675 -32.28 14.48 37.24
C THR A 675 -31.39 13.24 37.48
N ASN A 676 -30.16 13.30 38.00
CA ASN A 676 -29.23 14.42 38.26
C ASN A 676 -27.77 13.93 38.16
N VAL A 677 -26.77 14.83 38.07
CA VAL A 677 -25.34 14.49 38.13
C VAL A 677 -24.58 15.45 39.04
N SER A 678 -23.79 14.92 39.97
CA SER A 678 -22.96 15.69 40.90
C SER A 678 -21.64 16.15 40.27
N LYS A 679 -21.26 17.41 40.53
CA LYS A 679 -19.98 17.98 40.06
C LYS A 679 -18.82 17.56 40.97
N ALA A 680 -17.79 16.96 40.39
CA ALA A 680 -16.43 16.98 40.92
C ALA A 680 -15.57 17.87 40.01
N SER A 681 -14.96 18.92 40.56
CA SER A 681 -14.26 19.95 39.78
C SER A 681 -12.77 19.65 39.61
N VAL A 682 -12.34 19.42 38.36
CA VAL A 682 -10.93 19.51 37.96
C VAL A 682 -10.71 20.84 37.24
N LYS A 683 -9.62 21.54 37.58
CA LYS A 683 -9.32 22.87 37.03
C LYS A 683 -8.90 22.78 35.56
N PRO A 684 -9.25 23.76 34.70
CA PRO A 684 -8.61 23.88 33.40
C PRO A 684 -7.10 24.17 33.61
N GLY A 685 -6.25 23.37 32.98
CA GLY A 685 -4.84 23.74 32.79
C GLY A 685 -4.76 25.02 31.97
N ASN A 686 -3.77 25.87 32.24
CA ASN A 686 -3.72 27.23 31.71
C ASN A 686 -3.82 27.28 30.17
N ASN A 687 -4.64 28.19 29.66
CA ASN A 687 -4.67 28.57 28.25
C ASN A 687 -3.36 29.28 27.85
N GLY A 688 -2.32 28.51 27.54
CA GLY A 688 -1.19 29.00 26.76
C GLY A 688 -1.66 29.32 25.35
N LYS A 689 -1.83 30.62 25.04
CA LYS A 689 -2.16 31.08 23.68
C LYS A 689 -0.94 30.88 22.76
N TYR A 690 -0.83 29.73 22.12
CA TYR A 690 0.10 29.53 21.00
C TYR A 690 -0.46 30.17 19.72
N ASN A 691 -0.59 31.51 19.73
CA ASN A 691 -0.68 32.31 18.52
C ASN A 691 0.71 32.34 17.88
N ILE A 692 1.01 31.34 17.05
CA ILE A 692 2.16 31.36 16.13
C ILE A 692 1.64 31.10 14.70
N SER A 693 0.72 31.97 14.30
CA SER A 693 0.72 32.44 12.91
C SER A 693 1.93 33.36 12.69
N LEU A 694 2.19 33.71 11.45
CA LEU A 694 2.69 35.04 11.10
C LEU A 694 2.18 36.12 12.07
N GLN A 695 3.04 37.09 12.43
CA GLN A 695 2.55 38.42 12.78
C GLN A 695 2.11 39.13 11.48
N LEU A 696 1.01 38.63 10.90
CA LEU A 696 0.22 39.39 9.95
C LEU A 696 -0.07 40.75 10.59
N THR A 697 0.11 41.82 9.83
CA THR A 697 -0.31 43.14 10.31
C THR A 697 -1.81 43.10 10.65
N PRO A 698 -2.33 43.94 11.57
CA PRO A 698 -3.77 43.97 11.85
C PRO A 698 -4.64 44.22 10.59
N GLU A 699 -4.07 44.87 9.58
CA GLU A 699 -4.62 45.04 8.23
C GLU A 699 -4.72 43.67 7.50
N GLN A 700 -3.62 42.93 7.38
CA GLN A 700 -3.56 41.59 6.78
C GLN A 700 -4.40 40.54 7.53
N GLU A 701 -4.39 40.54 8.85
CA GLU A 701 -5.13 39.58 9.68
C GLU A 701 -6.65 39.82 9.58
N ASN A 702 -7.08 41.08 9.50
CA ASN A 702 -8.47 41.43 9.23
C ASN A 702 -8.89 41.04 7.81
N HIS A 703 -8.06 41.35 6.81
CA HIS A 703 -8.30 40.97 5.41
C HIS A 703 -8.45 39.46 5.24
N LEU A 704 -7.59 38.65 5.86
CA LEU A 704 -7.68 37.20 5.82
C LEU A 704 -8.97 36.69 6.50
N LYS A 705 -9.38 37.26 7.64
CA LYS A 705 -10.66 36.91 8.30
C LYS A 705 -11.87 37.25 7.43
N GLU A 706 -11.85 38.39 6.75
CA GLU A 706 -12.91 38.78 5.83
C GLU A 706 -12.96 37.89 4.59
N LEU A 707 -11.80 37.61 3.97
CA LEU A 707 -11.65 36.69 2.84
C LEU A 707 -12.19 35.30 3.19
N ILE A 708 -11.79 34.74 4.34
CA ILE A 708 -12.33 33.48 4.86
C ILE A 708 -13.84 33.56 5.02
N THR A 709 -14.39 34.67 5.51
CA THR A 709 -15.84 34.83 5.71
C THR A 709 -16.59 34.90 4.37
N ARG A 710 -16.14 35.75 3.43
CA ARG A 710 -16.71 35.90 2.08
C ARG A 710 -16.67 34.57 1.31
N TYR A 711 -15.54 33.88 1.33
CA TYR A 711 -15.36 32.61 0.62
C TYR A 711 -16.26 31.50 1.18
N ASN A 712 -16.34 31.38 2.52
CA ASN A 712 -17.21 30.41 3.18
C ASN A 712 -18.71 30.72 3.04
N GLN A 713 -19.08 32.00 2.87
CA GLN A 713 -20.44 32.39 2.54
C GLN A 713 -20.80 32.05 1.09
N LYS A 714 -19.88 32.28 0.14
CA LYS A 714 -20.06 31.98 -1.29
C LYS A 714 -20.16 30.47 -1.55
N THR A 715 -19.29 29.66 -0.93
CA THR A 715 -19.08 28.23 -1.27
C THR A 715 -19.47 27.28 -0.13
N LYS A 716 -20.52 27.64 0.60
CA LYS A 716 -20.95 27.05 1.87
C LYS A 716 -21.25 25.55 1.77
N THR A 717 -21.98 25.14 0.73
CA THR A 717 -22.43 23.76 0.51
C THR A 717 -21.28 22.91 0.00
N SER A 718 -20.38 23.45 -0.83
CA SER A 718 -19.11 22.82 -1.19
C SER A 718 -18.28 22.49 0.06
N LYS A 719 -18.12 23.44 0.99
CA LYS A 719 -17.47 23.20 2.29
C LYS A 719 -18.18 22.13 3.12
N GLN A 720 -19.50 22.25 3.25
CA GLN A 720 -20.29 21.31 4.05
C GLN A 720 -20.16 19.88 3.51
N ARG A 721 -20.28 19.69 2.19
CA ARG A 721 -20.08 18.40 1.52
C ARG A 721 -18.69 17.85 1.74
N ALA A 722 -17.66 18.67 1.52
CA ALA A 722 -16.27 18.28 1.75
C ALA A 722 -16.03 17.82 3.21
N GLN A 723 -16.68 18.44 4.19
CA GLN A 723 -16.59 18.00 5.59
C GLN A 723 -17.40 16.72 5.86
N THR A 724 -18.64 16.61 5.37
CA THR A 724 -19.50 15.44 5.63
C THR A 724 -19.04 14.17 4.91
N CYS A 725 -18.40 14.31 3.75
CA CYS A 725 -17.96 13.18 2.94
C CYS A 725 -16.54 12.70 3.28
N ARG A 726 -15.69 13.53 3.91
CA ARG A 726 -14.29 13.18 4.25
C ARG A 726 -14.09 11.84 5.01
N PRO A 727 -15.02 11.37 5.87
CA PRO A 727 -14.89 10.05 6.52
C PRO A 727 -15.06 8.84 5.57
N VAL A 728 -15.61 9.03 4.38
CA VAL A 728 -15.93 7.96 3.40
C VAL A 728 -15.35 8.20 2.01
N LEU A 729 -14.98 9.43 1.67
CA LEU A 729 -14.37 9.85 0.41
C LEU A 729 -12.95 10.35 0.67
N SER A 730 -11.97 9.50 0.38
CA SER A 730 -10.55 9.84 0.41
C SER A 730 -10.16 10.56 -0.88
N ASP A 731 -10.04 11.89 -0.83
CA ASP A 731 -9.62 12.75 -1.94
C ASP A 731 -8.34 13.51 -1.59
N SER A 732 -7.32 13.42 -2.46
CA SER A 732 -6.06 14.14 -2.31
C SER A 732 -6.17 15.64 -2.65
N ARG A 733 -7.13 16.05 -3.48
CA ARG A 733 -7.40 17.48 -3.75
C ARG A 733 -7.92 18.19 -2.51
N ALA A 734 -8.70 17.49 -1.67
CA ALA A 734 -9.23 18.00 -0.41
C ALA A 734 -8.17 18.28 0.70
N VAL A 735 -6.88 18.15 0.40
CA VAL A 735 -5.74 18.61 1.23
C VAL A 735 -4.67 19.38 0.44
N ALA A 736 -4.86 19.63 -0.86
CA ALA A 736 -3.89 20.34 -1.68
C ALA A 736 -3.81 21.83 -1.27
N GLY A 737 -2.60 22.35 -1.08
CA GLY A 737 -2.38 23.71 -0.58
C GLY A 737 -2.77 23.93 0.89
N PHE A 738 -2.93 22.87 1.70
CA PHE A 738 -3.32 22.99 3.10
C PHE A 738 -2.27 23.76 3.94
N ARG A 739 -2.73 24.80 4.63
CA ARG A 739 -1.98 25.52 5.69
C ARG A 739 -2.92 25.79 6.87
N ILE A 740 -2.40 25.94 8.09
CA ILE A 740 -3.24 26.09 9.30
C ILE A 740 -4.08 27.37 9.24
N SER A 741 -3.50 28.49 8.81
CA SER A 741 -4.17 29.80 8.69
C SER A 741 -5.21 29.86 7.57
N THR A 742 -5.03 29.11 6.48
CA THR A 742 -5.99 29.06 5.36
C THR A 742 -6.95 27.86 5.42
N LYS A 743 -6.81 26.94 6.41
CA LYS A 743 -7.55 25.66 6.47
C LYS A 743 -9.06 25.81 6.27
N GLU A 744 -9.64 26.91 6.74
CA GLU A 744 -11.06 27.21 6.66
C GLU A 744 -11.55 27.55 5.24
N MET A 745 -10.66 27.55 4.24
CA MET A 745 -10.94 27.67 2.80
C MET A 745 -10.43 26.47 1.99
N VAL A 746 -9.76 25.48 2.61
CA VAL A 746 -9.11 24.36 1.91
C VAL A 746 -10.09 23.20 1.72
N TYR A 747 -10.85 23.27 0.63
CA TYR A 747 -11.77 22.24 0.15
C TYR A 747 -12.04 22.43 -1.35
N PRO A 748 -12.34 21.36 -2.11
CA PRO A 748 -12.67 21.48 -3.52
C PRO A 748 -14.03 22.15 -3.71
N ILE A 749 -14.14 23.00 -4.74
CA ILE A 749 -15.43 23.48 -5.26
C ILE A 749 -16.10 22.33 -6.01
N ILE A 750 -17.39 22.11 -5.76
CA ILE A 750 -18.16 21.01 -6.35
C ILE A 750 -19.06 21.57 -7.45
N GLY A 751 -18.80 21.20 -8.70
CA GLY A 751 -19.61 21.59 -9.86
C GLY A 751 -20.99 20.90 -9.89
N GLU A 752 -22.00 21.62 -10.36
CA GLU A 752 -23.34 21.10 -10.65
C GLU A 752 -23.57 20.89 -12.16
N LYS A 753 -23.18 21.88 -12.98
CA LYS A 753 -23.48 21.96 -14.43
C LYS A 753 -22.46 22.83 -15.16
N ALA A 754 -22.23 22.60 -16.45
CA ALA A 754 -21.23 23.35 -17.23
C ALA A 754 -21.58 23.49 -18.73
N ALA A 755 -21.22 24.64 -19.33
CA ALA A 755 -21.44 24.95 -20.74
C ALA A 755 -20.46 26.03 -21.25
N GLY A 756 -19.88 25.83 -22.43
CA GLY A 756 -18.97 26.80 -23.06
C GLY A 756 -17.71 27.05 -22.25
N SER A 757 -17.40 28.30 -21.96
CA SER A 757 -16.27 28.72 -21.11
C SER A 757 -16.54 28.60 -19.60
N LYS A 758 -17.75 28.19 -19.17
CA LYS A 758 -18.24 28.37 -17.79
C LYS A 758 -18.80 27.12 -17.13
N PHE A 759 -18.80 27.10 -15.81
CA PHE A 759 -19.60 26.17 -15.01
C PHE A 759 -20.23 26.86 -13.78
N TRP A 760 -21.17 26.16 -13.15
CA TRP A 760 -21.81 26.60 -11.91
C TRP A 760 -21.59 25.55 -10.80
N ASP A 761 -21.27 26.00 -9.59
CA ASP A 761 -21.13 25.13 -8.42
C ASP A 761 -22.48 24.78 -7.76
N ILE A 762 -22.47 23.82 -6.84
CA ILE A 762 -23.66 23.39 -6.06
C ILE A 762 -24.19 24.46 -5.07
N ASP A 763 -23.50 25.60 -4.95
CA ASP A 763 -23.98 26.79 -4.23
C ASP A 763 -24.64 27.80 -5.19
N GLY A 764 -24.66 27.50 -6.50
CA GLY A 764 -25.27 28.31 -7.56
C GLY A 764 -24.36 29.35 -8.19
N ASN A 765 -23.09 29.42 -7.79
CA ASN A 765 -22.15 30.43 -8.28
C ASN A 765 -21.66 30.12 -9.68
N GLU A 766 -21.70 31.11 -10.57
CA GLU A 766 -21.04 31.04 -11.89
C GLU A 766 -19.53 31.26 -11.76
N TYR A 767 -18.76 30.50 -12.54
CA TYR A 767 -17.33 30.70 -12.75
C TYR A 767 -16.99 30.64 -14.23
N LEU A 768 -16.11 31.56 -14.67
CA LEU A 768 -15.29 31.35 -15.86
C LEU A 768 -14.23 30.27 -15.55
N ASP A 769 -14.19 29.22 -16.34
CA ASP A 769 -13.32 28.07 -16.10
C ASP A 769 -11.99 28.20 -16.84
N ILE A 770 -10.92 28.60 -16.14
CA ILE A 770 -9.56 28.54 -16.68
C ILE A 770 -8.85 27.22 -16.37
N THR A 771 -9.53 26.24 -15.78
CA THR A 771 -9.02 24.87 -15.58
C THR A 771 -9.36 23.96 -16.76
N MET A 772 -10.53 24.14 -17.38
CA MET A 772 -11.04 23.40 -18.55
C MET A 772 -10.81 21.89 -18.46
N GLY A 773 -11.21 21.29 -17.33
CA GLY A 773 -11.01 19.86 -17.06
C GLY A 773 -9.55 19.42 -17.08
N PHE A 774 -8.65 20.20 -16.48
CA PHE A 774 -7.19 19.97 -16.46
C PHE A 774 -6.56 19.94 -17.85
N GLY A 775 -7.16 20.64 -18.82
CA GLY A 775 -6.74 20.65 -20.22
C GLY A 775 -7.39 19.58 -21.11
N VAL A 776 -8.42 18.86 -20.64
CA VAL A 776 -9.28 17.99 -21.47
C VAL A 776 -10.13 18.80 -22.44
N LEU A 777 -10.71 19.90 -21.99
CA LEU A 777 -11.82 20.57 -22.67
C LEU A 777 -11.34 21.68 -23.62
N LEU A 778 -10.60 21.31 -24.68
CA LEU A 778 -10.12 22.26 -25.70
C LEU A 778 -11.26 23.09 -26.31
N PHE A 779 -12.44 22.49 -26.49
CA PHE A 779 -13.60 23.09 -27.16
C PHE A 779 -14.66 23.68 -26.22
N GLY A 780 -14.31 23.88 -24.95
CA GLY A 780 -15.29 24.26 -23.92
C GLY A 780 -16.01 23.06 -23.29
N HIS A 781 -16.91 23.36 -22.35
CA HIS A 781 -17.85 22.41 -21.75
C HIS A 781 -19.04 22.16 -22.68
N SER A 782 -19.52 20.92 -22.73
CA SER A 782 -20.73 20.52 -23.48
C SER A 782 -20.76 20.93 -24.98
N PRO A 783 -19.66 20.82 -25.76
CA PRO A 783 -19.67 21.21 -27.18
C PRO A 783 -20.61 20.31 -28.00
N SER A 784 -21.44 20.93 -28.84
CA SER A 784 -22.58 20.29 -29.50
C SER A 784 -22.19 19.07 -30.35
N PHE A 785 -21.12 19.15 -31.13
CA PHE A 785 -20.69 18.06 -32.01
C PHE A 785 -20.23 16.80 -31.26
N ILE A 786 -19.62 16.96 -30.08
CA ILE A 786 -19.24 15.82 -29.22
C ILE A 786 -20.47 15.26 -28.52
N ASN A 787 -21.32 16.13 -27.94
CA ASN A 787 -22.55 15.69 -27.28
C ASN A 787 -23.48 14.92 -28.22
N GLN A 788 -23.64 15.37 -29.47
CA GLN A 788 -24.39 14.67 -30.51
C GLN A 788 -23.77 13.31 -30.86
N ALA A 789 -22.45 13.23 -31.01
CA ALA A 789 -21.76 11.97 -31.30
C ALA A 789 -21.88 10.95 -30.16
N VAL A 790 -21.76 11.40 -28.90
CA VAL A 790 -21.92 10.56 -27.70
C VAL A 790 -23.38 10.12 -27.55
N GLN A 791 -24.36 11.02 -27.74
CA GLN A 791 -25.78 10.67 -27.69
C GLN A 791 -26.15 9.62 -28.76
N ALA A 792 -25.75 9.84 -30.02
CA ALA A 792 -26.00 8.92 -31.13
C ALA A 792 -25.27 7.56 -30.99
N GLN A 793 -24.33 7.44 -30.05
CA GLN A 793 -23.74 6.16 -29.63
C GLN A 793 -24.48 5.56 -28.42
N MET A 794 -24.92 6.37 -27.46
CA MET A 794 -25.75 5.90 -26.34
C MET A 794 -27.09 5.32 -26.81
N GLU A 795 -27.69 5.89 -27.86
CA GLU A 795 -28.89 5.37 -28.54
C GLU A 795 -28.70 3.98 -29.17
N LYS A 796 -27.44 3.56 -29.40
CA LYS A 796 -27.06 2.20 -29.86
C LYS A 796 -26.67 1.26 -28.72
N GLY A 797 -26.57 1.77 -27.49
CA GLY A 797 -26.11 1.05 -26.31
C GLY A 797 -24.57 0.92 -26.20
N LEU A 798 -24.13 0.40 -25.05
CA LEU A 798 -22.72 0.17 -24.71
C LEU A 798 -22.35 -1.29 -24.95
N GLN A 799 -21.76 -1.57 -26.12
CA GLN A 799 -21.47 -2.92 -26.59
C GLN A 799 -20.08 -3.39 -26.11
N ILE A 800 -19.85 -3.38 -24.78
CA ILE A 800 -18.55 -3.75 -24.19
C ILE A 800 -18.33 -5.26 -24.34
N GLY A 801 -17.12 -5.66 -24.76
CA GLY A 801 -16.75 -7.02 -25.14
C GLY A 801 -16.38 -7.10 -26.62
N PRO A 802 -17.37 -6.97 -27.54
CA PRO A 802 -17.11 -6.71 -28.96
C PRO A 802 -16.23 -5.47 -29.20
N GLN A 803 -15.47 -5.47 -30.30
CA GLN A 803 -14.72 -4.29 -30.72
C GLN A 803 -15.65 -3.20 -31.28
N SER A 804 -15.45 -1.96 -30.83
CA SER A 804 -16.19 -0.81 -31.37
C SER A 804 -15.94 -0.62 -32.86
N PRO A 805 -17.00 -0.44 -33.69
CA PRO A 805 -16.86 -0.22 -35.13
C PRO A 805 -16.13 1.09 -35.47
N LEU A 806 -16.08 2.04 -34.53
CA LEU A 806 -15.40 3.33 -34.71
C LEU A 806 -13.89 3.24 -34.42
N ALA A 807 -13.38 2.14 -33.86
CA ALA A 807 -11.97 2.06 -33.44
C ALA A 807 -10.97 2.12 -34.61
N GLY A 808 -11.37 1.68 -35.81
CA GLY A 808 -10.58 1.82 -37.04
C GLY A 808 -10.55 3.27 -37.53
N GLU A 809 -11.73 3.89 -37.70
CA GLU A 809 -11.88 5.28 -38.12
C GLU A 809 -11.14 6.28 -37.20
N VAL A 810 -11.18 6.05 -35.87
CA VAL A 810 -10.40 6.83 -34.89
C VAL A 810 -8.89 6.61 -35.05
N ALA A 811 -8.45 5.38 -35.34
CA ALA A 811 -7.04 5.09 -35.57
C ALA A 811 -6.51 5.74 -36.84
N GLU A 812 -7.23 5.61 -37.96
CA GLU A 812 -6.91 6.25 -39.25
C GLU A 812 -6.78 7.77 -39.10
N LEU A 813 -7.77 8.44 -38.49
CA LEU A 813 -7.74 9.88 -38.23
C LEU A 813 -6.59 10.29 -37.28
N THR A 814 -6.22 9.44 -36.32
CA THR A 814 -5.09 9.71 -35.42
C THR A 814 -3.76 9.58 -36.18
N CYS A 815 -3.57 8.52 -36.95
CA CYS A 815 -2.38 8.32 -37.78
C CYS A 815 -2.20 9.46 -38.79
N GLU A 816 -3.27 9.86 -39.48
CA GLU A 816 -3.27 10.97 -40.46
C GLU A 816 -2.89 12.32 -39.84
N LEU A 817 -3.44 12.67 -38.68
CA LEU A 817 -3.16 13.95 -38.01
C LEU A 817 -1.78 14.00 -37.34
N THR A 818 -1.18 12.85 -37.03
CA THR A 818 0.08 12.78 -36.24
C THR A 818 1.29 12.34 -37.06
N GLY A 819 1.10 11.64 -38.18
CA GLY A 819 2.16 11.01 -38.97
C GLY A 819 2.72 9.72 -38.33
N MET A 820 1.92 9.00 -37.55
CA MET A 820 2.30 7.75 -36.89
C MET A 820 1.76 6.53 -37.65
N ASP A 821 2.53 5.44 -37.69
CA ASP A 821 2.16 4.23 -38.46
C ASP A 821 0.93 3.51 -37.87
N ARG A 822 0.93 3.29 -36.54
CA ARG A 822 -0.06 2.45 -35.83
C ARG A 822 -0.37 3.03 -34.45
N ILE A 823 -1.55 2.72 -33.90
CA ILE A 823 -1.93 3.12 -32.53
C ILE A 823 -2.56 1.97 -31.72
N THR A 824 -2.60 2.11 -30.40
CA THR A 824 -3.48 1.34 -29.49
C THR A 824 -4.14 2.25 -28.45
N PHE A 825 -5.27 1.80 -27.89
CA PHE A 825 -6.12 2.58 -27.00
C PHE A 825 -6.12 2.02 -25.56
N CYS A 826 -5.83 2.88 -24.61
CA CYS A 826 -5.85 2.66 -23.16
C CYS A 826 -6.98 3.50 -22.52
N ASN A 827 -7.17 3.38 -21.20
CA ASN A 827 -8.23 4.08 -20.46
C ASN A 827 -7.75 5.42 -19.87
N SER A 828 -6.44 5.60 -19.73
CA SER A 828 -5.84 6.83 -19.20
C SER A 828 -4.44 7.10 -19.77
N GLY A 829 -3.97 8.34 -19.63
CA GLY A 829 -2.58 8.71 -19.95
C GLY A 829 -1.54 7.90 -19.16
N THR A 830 -1.81 7.59 -17.87
CA THR A 830 -0.93 6.74 -17.05
C THR A 830 -0.77 5.35 -17.66
N GLU A 831 -1.86 4.72 -18.10
CA GLU A 831 -1.80 3.41 -18.76
C GLU A 831 -1.05 3.50 -20.09
N ALA A 832 -1.26 4.57 -20.85
CA ALA A 832 -0.60 4.76 -22.14
C ALA A 832 0.92 4.97 -21.95
N VAL A 833 1.39 5.74 -20.96
CA VAL A 833 2.81 5.83 -20.58
C VAL A 833 3.36 4.44 -20.21
N MET A 834 2.67 3.70 -19.33
CA MET A 834 3.06 2.35 -18.93
C MET A 834 3.17 1.40 -20.15
N THR A 835 2.22 1.48 -21.09
CA THR A 835 2.22 0.67 -22.31
C THR A 835 3.35 1.08 -23.27
N GLY A 836 3.58 2.38 -23.50
CA GLY A 836 4.68 2.85 -24.36
C GLY A 836 6.06 2.44 -23.84
N LEU A 837 6.29 2.57 -22.53
CA LEU A 837 7.53 2.10 -21.90
C LEU A 837 7.71 0.59 -22.02
N ARG A 838 6.61 -0.18 -21.88
CA ARG A 838 6.63 -1.64 -22.08
C ARG A 838 6.95 -2.02 -23.53
N LEU A 839 6.36 -1.34 -24.52
CA LEU A 839 6.63 -1.57 -25.94
C LEU A 839 8.09 -1.22 -26.30
N ALA A 840 8.65 -0.14 -25.74
CA ALA A 840 10.06 0.20 -25.95
C ALA A 840 11.00 -0.88 -25.39
N ARG A 841 10.73 -1.39 -24.19
CA ARG A 841 11.49 -2.49 -23.58
C ARG A 841 11.43 -3.77 -24.43
N THR A 842 10.22 -4.17 -24.84
CA THR A 842 10.03 -5.35 -25.72
C THR A 842 10.71 -5.18 -27.08
N ALA A 843 10.61 -4.02 -27.73
CA ALA A 843 11.21 -3.81 -29.07
C ALA A 843 12.74 -3.63 -29.06
N THR A 844 13.34 -3.23 -27.92
CA THR A 844 14.79 -3.00 -27.81
C THR A 844 15.55 -4.12 -27.09
N GLY A 845 14.87 -4.96 -26.31
CA GLY A 845 15.50 -5.96 -25.43
C GLY A 845 16.25 -5.33 -24.24
N ARG A 846 15.98 -4.05 -23.92
CA ARG A 846 16.66 -3.26 -22.88
C ARG A 846 15.68 -2.92 -21.75
N ASN A 847 16.22 -2.58 -20.57
CA ASN A 847 15.41 -2.28 -19.39
C ASN A 847 15.40 -0.80 -18.99
N LYS A 848 16.56 -0.11 -19.00
CA LYS A 848 16.67 1.24 -18.44
C LYS A 848 15.87 2.26 -19.24
N ILE A 849 15.33 3.26 -18.53
CA ILE A 849 14.62 4.39 -19.14
C ILE A 849 15.13 5.69 -18.53
N ALA A 850 15.16 6.76 -19.34
CA ALA A 850 15.45 8.10 -18.84
C ALA A 850 14.20 8.98 -18.87
N ILE A 851 14.00 9.75 -17.80
CA ILE A 851 12.98 10.79 -17.68
C ILE A 851 13.61 12.10 -17.24
N PHE A 852 12.91 13.21 -17.44
CA PHE A 852 13.37 14.52 -17.00
C PHE A 852 12.62 15.00 -15.76
N LYS A 853 13.39 15.52 -14.79
CA LYS A 853 12.92 16.18 -13.57
C LYS A 853 11.91 17.28 -13.89
N ASP A 854 10.94 17.47 -13.00
CA ASP A 854 9.83 18.43 -13.12
C ASP A 854 8.82 18.19 -14.28
N SER A 855 8.99 17.12 -15.07
CA SER A 855 7.94 16.59 -15.98
C SER A 855 6.80 15.89 -15.23
N TYR A 856 5.70 15.55 -15.92
CA TYR A 856 4.62 14.73 -15.35
C TYR A 856 4.09 13.65 -16.31
N HIS A 857 4.40 12.38 -16.02
CA HIS A 857 4.08 11.22 -16.84
C HIS A 857 2.98 10.31 -16.24
N GLY A 858 2.00 10.91 -15.58
CA GLY A 858 0.94 10.17 -14.87
C GLY A 858 1.37 9.70 -13.47
N HIS A 859 0.87 8.54 -13.05
CA HIS A 859 1.13 7.97 -11.71
C HIS A 859 1.51 6.48 -11.74
N PHE A 860 2.16 6.03 -12.81
CA PHE A 860 2.73 4.69 -12.88
C PHE A 860 4.00 4.64 -12.04
N ASP A 861 4.11 3.70 -11.09
CA ASP A 861 5.27 3.57 -10.18
C ASP A 861 6.63 3.70 -10.89
N GLY A 862 6.78 3.08 -12.06
CA GLY A 862 8.01 3.12 -12.86
C GLY A 862 8.38 4.46 -13.50
N ILE A 863 7.63 5.53 -13.23
CA ILE A 863 8.04 6.92 -13.51
C ILE A 863 7.94 7.84 -12.29
N LEU A 864 7.54 7.33 -11.12
CA LEU A 864 7.43 8.11 -9.87
C LEU A 864 8.78 8.18 -9.15
N ALA A 865 9.76 8.74 -9.85
CA ALA A 865 11.17 8.83 -9.46
C ALA A 865 11.64 10.28 -9.21
N ARG A 866 12.71 10.42 -8.41
CA ARG A 866 13.52 11.64 -8.28
C ARG A 866 15.01 11.30 -8.40
N ALA A 867 15.82 12.27 -8.83
CA ALA A 867 17.26 12.06 -9.05
C ALA A 867 18.03 11.77 -7.74
N ASN A 868 18.99 10.85 -7.82
CA ASN A 868 20.03 10.66 -6.82
C ASN A 868 21.36 11.23 -7.33
N HIS A 869 21.69 12.46 -6.92
CA HIS A 869 22.89 13.17 -7.38
C HIS A 869 24.22 12.53 -6.92
N GLU A 870 24.20 11.54 -6.02
CA GLU A 870 25.42 10.84 -5.57
C GLU A 870 25.85 9.71 -6.53
N ASN A 871 24.89 9.01 -7.16
CA ASN A 871 25.14 7.77 -7.93
C ASN A 871 24.45 7.70 -9.31
N ASN A 872 23.81 8.79 -9.79
CA ASN A 872 23.00 8.82 -11.02
C ASN A 872 21.84 7.80 -11.09
N THR A 873 21.39 7.28 -9.95
CA THR A 873 20.20 6.41 -9.85
C THR A 873 18.92 7.22 -9.62
N ALA A 874 17.76 6.59 -9.73
CA ALA A 874 16.52 7.10 -9.15
C ALA A 874 16.39 6.76 -7.65
N LEU A 875 15.56 7.54 -6.96
CA LEU A 875 14.91 7.21 -5.69
C LEU A 875 13.38 7.39 -5.87
N PRO A 876 12.53 6.68 -5.12
CA PRO A 876 11.09 6.93 -5.12
C PRO A 876 10.74 8.38 -4.79
N LEU A 877 9.83 8.96 -5.58
CA LEU A 877 9.34 10.33 -5.40
C LEU A 877 8.42 10.48 -4.19
N THR A 878 7.68 9.42 -3.84
CA THR A 878 6.65 9.41 -2.78
C THR A 878 6.67 8.08 -2.00
N PRO A 879 6.33 8.07 -0.70
CA PRO A 879 6.01 6.84 0.02
C PRO A 879 4.93 6.03 -0.71
N GLY A 880 5.06 4.70 -0.67
CA GLY A 880 4.19 3.74 -1.36
C GLY A 880 4.83 3.15 -2.61
N VAL A 881 5.59 3.94 -3.38
CA VAL A 881 6.38 3.46 -4.52
C VAL A 881 7.61 2.70 -4.01
N SER A 882 7.84 1.49 -4.51
CA SER A 882 8.99 0.67 -4.09
C SER A 882 10.28 1.11 -4.77
N GLU A 883 11.42 0.99 -4.08
CA GLU A 883 12.74 1.40 -4.62
C GLU A 883 13.07 0.62 -5.92
N HIS A 884 12.77 -0.68 -5.95
CA HIS A 884 12.86 -1.53 -7.14
C HIS A 884 11.94 -1.08 -8.30
N SER A 885 10.80 -0.43 -8.01
CA SER A 885 9.89 0.03 -9.06
C SER A 885 10.54 1.08 -9.97
N VAL A 886 11.57 1.77 -9.48
CA VAL A 886 12.28 2.85 -10.17
C VAL A 886 13.77 2.53 -10.42
N GLU A 887 14.24 1.30 -10.18
CA GLU A 887 15.67 0.96 -10.26
C GLU A 887 16.26 1.10 -11.68
N ASP A 888 15.42 0.88 -12.70
CA ASP A 888 15.73 1.11 -14.12
C ASP A 888 15.71 2.59 -14.56
N VAL A 889 15.29 3.51 -13.67
CA VAL A 889 15.00 4.90 -14.04
C VAL A 889 16.19 5.81 -13.80
N ILE A 890 16.55 6.58 -14.82
CA ILE A 890 17.48 7.71 -14.71
C ILE A 890 16.66 9.01 -14.74
N VAL A 891 16.87 9.90 -13.77
CA VAL A 891 16.18 11.20 -13.70
C VAL A 891 17.19 12.32 -13.92
N LEU A 892 16.99 13.12 -14.97
CA LEU A 892 17.94 14.13 -15.44
C LEU A 892 17.34 15.55 -15.38
N ASP A 893 18.16 16.58 -15.26
CA ASP A 893 17.72 17.97 -15.40
C ASP A 893 17.36 18.29 -16.87
N TYR A 894 16.25 19.00 -17.10
CA TYR A 894 15.71 19.20 -18.46
C TYR A 894 16.40 20.35 -19.21
N GLY A 895 16.67 20.15 -20.51
CA GLY A 895 17.19 21.19 -21.40
C GLY A 895 18.70 21.45 -21.29
N THR A 896 19.45 20.68 -20.49
CA THR A 896 20.87 20.93 -20.21
C THR A 896 21.84 20.07 -21.05
N PRO A 897 23.02 20.59 -21.45
CA PRO A 897 24.02 19.80 -22.20
C PRO A 897 24.51 18.56 -21.44
N GLU A 898 24.71 18.67 -20.12
CA GLU A 898 25.22 17.60 -19.25
C GLU A 898 24.29 16.38 -19.25
N SER A 899 22.98 16.60 -19.35
CA SER A 899 21.99 15.53 -19.48
C SER A 899 22.13 14.79 -20.82
N LEU A 900 22.54 15.44 -21.91
CA LEU A 900 22.83 14.78 -23.18
C LEU A 900 24.12 13.94 -23.10
N GLU A 901 25.13 14.41 -22.38
CA GLU A 901 26.38 13.66 -22.15
C GLU A 901 26.12 12.39 -21.34
N ILE A 902 25.32 12.48 -20.26
CA ILE A 902 24.89 11.32 -19.48
C ILE A 902 24.09 10.34 -20.35
N LEU A 903 23.10 10.81 -21.11
CA LEU A 903 22.34 9.96 -22.04
C LEU A 903 23.22 9.29 -23.09
N HIS A 904 24.24 9.98 -23.60
CA HIS A 904 25.19 9.42 -24.55
C HIS A 904 26.05 8.32 -23.90
N SER A 905 26.44 8.48 -22.64
CA SER A 905 27.24 7.49 -21.90
C SER A 905 26.51 6.15 -21.70
N CYS A 906 25.19 6.17 -21.51
CA CYS A 906 24.37 4.98 -21.23
C CYS A 906 23.46 4.56 -22.40
N ALA A 907 23.61 5.16 -23.59
CA ALA A 907 22.68 5.04 -24.70
C ALA A 907 22.39 3.59 -25.16
N ASN A 908 23.36 2.67 -24.99
CA ASN A 908 23.22 1.25 -25.32
C ASN A 908 22.35 0.46 -24.32
N GLU A 909 22.19 0.96 -23.09
CA GLU A 909 21.38 0.34 -22.04
C GLU A 909 19.94 0.88 -22.00
N LEU A 910 19.70 2.04 -22.62
CA LEU A 910 18.40 2.70 -22.63
C LEU A 910 17.44 2.05 -23.64
N ALA A 911 16.31 1.56 -23.15
CA ALA A 911 15.15 1.18 -23.94
C ALA A 911 14.43 2.41 -24.49
N ALA A 912 14.28 3.45 -23.66
CA ALA A 912 13.58 4.68 -23.99
C ALA A 912 14.16 5.91 -23.30
N VAL A 913 13.99 7.07 -23.95
CA VAL A 913 13.90 8.36 -23.26
C VAL A 913 12.47 8.85 -23.38
N LEU A 914 11.83 9.11 -22.24
CA LEU A 914 10.47 9.66 -22.14
C LEU A 914 10.55 11.14 -21.76
N VAL A 915 9.91 12.00 -22.55
CA VAL A 915 10.02 13.46 -22.41
C VAL A 915 8.71 14.19 -22.68
N GLU A 916 8.38 15.16 -21.82
CA GLU A 916 7.31 16.15 -22.02
C GLU A 916 7.95 17.35 -22.73
N LEU A 917 7.75 17.49 -24.06
CA LEU A 917 8.48 18.45 -24.91
C LEU A 917 8.43 19.90 -24.37
N VAL A 918 7.30 20.28 -23.78
CA VAL A 918 7.17 21.48 -22.96
C VAL A 918 6.53 21.07 -21.66
N GLN A 919 7.34 21.05 -20.60
CA GLN A 919 6.90 20.66 -19.27
C GLN A 919 5.75 21.54 -18.81
N SER A 920 4.62 20.95 -18.45
CA SER A 920 3.42 21.72 -18.11
C SER A 920 3.56 22.58 -16.85
N ARG A 921 4.59 22.33 -16.01
CA ARG A 921 5.01 23.22 -14.90
C ARG A 921 5.78 24.46 -15.38
N HIS A 922 6.51 24.35 -16.49
CA HIS A 922 7.43 25.34 -17.06
C HIS A 922 7.14 25.58 -18.56
N PRO A 923 5.95 26.10 -18.92
CA PRO A 923 5.61 26.37 -20.32
C PRO A 923 6.50 27.42 -21.02
N ASP A 924 7.33 28.15 -20.27
CA ASP A 924 8.38 29.02 -20.78
C ASP A 924 9.67 28.28 -21.19
N LEU A 925 9.90 27.04 -20.71
CA LEU A 925 11.07 26.24 -21.05
C LEU A 925 10.81 25.40 -22.31
N GLN A 926 11.27 25.92 -23.46
CA GLN A 926 11.05 25.34 -24.80
C GLN A 926 12.40 25.06 -25.51
N PRO A 927 13.20 24.06 -25.05
CA PRO A 927 14.61 23.94 -25.40
C PRO A 927 14.85 23.22 -26.75
N GLN A 928 14.58 23.91 -27.86
CA GLN A 928 14.69 23.40 -29.24
C GLN A 928 16.01 22.66 -29.53
N GLU A 929 17.15 23.26 -29.22
CA GLU A 929 18.48 22.70 -29.55
C GLU A 929 18.73 21.37 -28.81
N PHE A 930 18.43 21.34 -27.51
CA PHE A 930 18.49 20.13 -26.67
C PHE A 930 17.59 19.02 -27.22
N LEU A 931 16.34 19.35 -27.57
CA LEU A 931 15.37 18.39 -28.11
C LEU A 931 15.81 17.82 -29.47
N THR A 932 16.37 18.68 -30.33
CA THR A 932 16.93 18.28 -31.63
C THR A 932 18.12 17.33 -31.45
N ALA A 933 19.02 17.63 -30.50
CA ALA A 933 20.15 16.77 -30.15
C ALA A 933 19.69 15.44 -29.53
N LEU A 934 18.69 15.47 -28.63
CA LEU A 934 18.10 14.30 -28.01
C LEU A 934 17.48 13.36 -29.06
N ARG A 935 16.80 13.90 -30.08
CA ARG A 935 16.25 13.09 -31.17
C ARG A 935 17.34 12.40 -31.97
N LYS A 936 18.43 13.12 -32.27
CA LYS A 936 19.60 12.56 -32.97
C LYS A 936 20.29 11.46 -32.15
N LEU A 937 20.43 11.65 -30.84
CA LEU A 937 21.03 10.71 -29.90
C LEU A 937 20.22 9.41 -29.79
N THR A 938 18.90 9.53 -29.57
CA THR A 938 18.00 8.36 -29.48
C THR A 938 18.00 7.54 -30.77
N ALA A 939 17.82 8.21 -31.93
CA ALA A 939 17.82 7.56 -33.24
C ALA A 939 19.14 6.86 -33.59
N SER A 940 20.29 7.44 -33.25
CA SER A 940 21.61 6.85 -33.58
C SER A 940 21.99 5.65 -32.71
N ASN A 941 21.33 5.44 -31.57
CA ASN A 941 21.65 4.36 -30.62
C ASN A 941 20.53 3.30 -30.50
N GLY A 942 19.49 3.36 -31.35
CA GLY A 942 18.36 2.43 -31.31
C GLY A 942 17.54 2.48 -30.02
N CYS A 943 17.51 3.65 -29.35
CA CYS A 943 16.73 3.91 -28.16
C CYS A 943 15.43 4.63 -28.56
N ALA A 944 14.28 4.22 -28.03
CA ALA A 944 13.00 4.83 -28.37
C ALA A 944 12.88 6.26 -27.81
N LEU A 945 12.65 7.26 -28.67
CA LEU A 945 12.13 8.54 -28.19
C LEU A 945 10.63 8.43 -27.99
N ILE A 946 10.19 8.49 -26.73
CA ILE A 946 8.78 8.53 -26.35
C ILE A 946 8.43 9.97 -25.96
N LEU A 947 7.46 10.56 -26.67
CA LEU A 947 6.96 11.88 -26.34
C LEU A 947 5.67 11.79 -25.51
N ASP A 948 5.64 12.45 -24.36
CA ASP A 948 4.41 12.67 -23.62
C ASP A 948 3.69 13.91 -24.16
N GLU A 949 2.67 13.68 -24.97
CA GLU A 949 1.81 14.70 -25.55
C GLU A 949 0.40 14.68 -24.92
N VAL A 950 0.25 14.15 -23.69
CA VAL A 950 -1.03 14.09 -22.96
C VAL A 950 -1.52 15.48 -22.50
N ILE A 951 -0.75 16.55 -22.75
CA ILE A 951 -1.17 17.96 -22.57
C ILE A 951 -1.02 18.78 -23.87
N THR A 952 0.08 18.59 -24.60
CA THR A 952 0.42 19.39 -25.80
C THR A 952 -0.19 18.85 -27.09
N GLY A 953 -0.48 17.54 -27.15
CA GLY A 953 -1.06 16.87 -28.30
C GLY A 953 -2.41 17.47 -28.67
N PHE A 954 -2.61 17.77 -29.95
CA PHE A 954 -3.78 18.48 -30.49
C PHE A 954 -4.00 19.92 -29.94
N ARG A 955 -3.25 20.39 -28.93
CA ARG A 955 -3.40 21.70 -28.27
C ARG A 955 -2.62 22.83 -28.93
N ILE A 956 -1.31 22.65 -29.16
CA ILE A 956 -0.45 23.67 -29.79
C ILE A 956 -0.66 23.69 -31.32
N HIS A 957 -0.89 22.52 -31.89
CA HIS A 957 -1.09 22.22 -33.32
C HIS A 957 -1.86 20.87 -33.42
N PRO A 958 -2.56 20.54 -34.52
CA PRO A 958 -3.21 19.23 -34.66
C PRO A 958 -2.26 18.03 -34.51
N ARG A 959 -1.02 18.14 -35.01
CA ARG A 959 0.05 17.12 -34.83
C ARG A 959 0.64 17.09 -33.39
N GLY A 960 0.28 18.03 -32.53
CA GLY A 960 0.94 18.25 -31.24
C GLY A 960 2.24 19.05 -31.36
N ALA A 961 3.02 19.08 -30.27
CA ALA A 961 4.30 19.77 -30.16
C ALA A 961 5.37 19.20 -31.10
N GLN A 962 5.23 17.98 -31.60
CA GLN A 962 6.07 17.44 -32.69
C GLN A 962 6.16 18.37 -33.91
N ALA A 963 5.06 19.07 -34.27
CA ALA A 963 5.07 20.06 -35.35
C ALA A 963 5.51 21.47 -34.93
N TRP A 964 5.65 21.74 -33.63
CA TRP A 964 6.22 22.99 -33.13
C TRP A 964 7.75 22.94 -33.09
N PHE A 965 8.31 21.80 -32.67
CA PHE A 965 9.76 21.59 -32.57
C PHE A 965 10.38 20.93 -33.82
N ASP A 966 9.57 20.52 -34.80
CA ASP A 966 9.96 19.73 -35.98
C ASP A 966 10.72 18.43 -35.62
N ILE A 967 10.11 17.62 -34.74
CA ILE A 967 10.70 16.39 -34.20
C ILE A 967 9.71 15.23 -34.35
N ASP A 968 10.14 14.16 -35.01
CA ASP A 968 9.39 12.90 -35.12
C ASP A 968 9.75 11.96 -33.97
N ALA A 969 8.76 11.55 -33.17
CA ALA A 969 8.95 10.52 -32.16
C ALA A 969 9.22 9.12 -32.75
N ASP A 970 9.50 8.14 -31.88
CA ASP A 970 9.33 6.72 -32.19
C ASP A 970 7.98 6.19 -31.66
N MET A 971 7.54 6.71 -30.50
CA MET A 971 6.18 6.60 -29.98
C MET A 971 5.73 7.92 -29.35
N THR A 972 4.44 8.20 -29.39
CA THR A 972 3.83 9.36 -28.73
C THR A 972 2.63 8.92 -27.88
N ILE A 973 2.58 9.45 -26.66
CA ILE A 973 1.48 9.23 -25.71
C ILE A 973 0.49 10.38 -25.84
N TYR A 974 -0.77 10.08 -26.13
CA TYR A 974 -1.86 11.06 -26.16
C TYR A 974 -2.94 10.74 -25.12
N GLY A 975 -3.73 11.75 -24.79
CA GLY A 975 -4.86 11.65 -23.88
C GLY A 975 -5.55 13.01 -23.79
N LYS A 976 -6.32 13.23 -22.72
CA LYS A 976 -7.10 14.45 -22.48
C LYS A 976 -7.99 14.86 -23.66
N ILE A 977 -7.50 15.73 -24.54
CA ILE A 977 -8.27 16.36 -25.64
C ILE A 977 -8.88 15.31 -26.57
N ILE A 978 -8.10 14.29 -26.97
CA ILE A 978 -8.56 13.22 -27.85
C ILE A 978 -9.72 12.40 -27.25
N GLY A 979 -9.99 12.49 -25.95
CA GLY A 979 -11.16 11.84 -25.33
C GLY A 979 -12.47 12.62 -25.46
N GLY A 980 -12.43 13.90 -25.84
CA GLY A 980 -13.63 14.74 -25.92
C GLY A 980 -14.41 14.87 -24.59
N GLY A 981 -13.73 14.70 -23.45
CA GLY A 981 -14.37 14.62 -22.12
C GLY A 981 -14.55 13.20 -21.59
N MET A 982 -14.39 12.16 -22.42
CA MET A 982 -14.39 10.76 -21.99
C MET A 982 -12.98 10.31 -21.56
N PRO A 983 -12.85 9.32 -20.64
CA PRO A 983 -11.56 8.71 -20.31
C PRO A 983 -10.93 8.01 -21.52
N ILE A 984 -9.67 8.35 -21.82
CA ILE A 984 -8.86 7.70 -22.84
C ILE A 984 -7.37 7.92 -22.57
N GLY A 985 -6.55 6.97 -23.00
CA GLY A 985 -5.16 7.16 -23.35
C GLY A 985 -4.88 6.52 -24.71
N VAL A 986 -3.87 6.98 -25.43
CA VAL A 986 -3.46 6.41 -26.72
C VAL A 986 -1.94 6.31 -26.74
N VAL A 987 -1.43 5.15 -27.19
CA VAL A 987 -0.03 5.04 -27.62
C VAL A 987 -0.07 4.97 -29.15
N ALA A 988 0.52 5.97 -29.79
CA ALA A 988 0.76 6.00 -31.22
C ALA A 988 2.25 5.78 -31.48
N GLY A 989 2.63 5.23 -32.63
CA GLY A 989 4.05 5.04 -32.92
C GLY A 989 4.35 4.32 -34.21
N LYS A 990 5.65 4.12 -34.44
CA LYS A 990 6.16 3.35 -35.58
C LYS A 990 5.84 1.87 -35.43
N ALA A 991 5.59 1.20 -36.55
CA ALA A 991 5.22 -0.21 -36.58
C ALA A 991 6.24 -1.09 -35.84
N ALA A 992 7.54 -0.78 -35.92
CA ALA A 992 8.61 -1.48 -35.22
C ALA A 992 8.40 -1.61 -33.69
N TYR A 993 7.73 -0.63 -33.06
CA TYR A 993 7.37 -0.69 -31.63
C TYR A 993 5.93 -1.18 -31.43
N MET A 994 4.99 -0.66 -32.23
CA MET A 994 3.56 -0.94 -32.06
C MET A 994 3.17 -2.39 -32.37
N ASN A 995 3.97 -3.09 -33.19
CA ASN A 995 3.83 -4.53 -33.43
C ASN A 995 3.98 -5.36 -32.14
N GLY A 996 4.56 -4.82 -31.07
CA GLY A 996 4.59 -5.47 -29.76
C GLY A 996 3.22 -5.68 -29.11
N ILE A 997 2.14 -5.08 -29.65
CA ILE A 997 0.76 -5.31 -29.19
C ILE A 997 0.15 -6.59 -29.80
N ASP A 998 0.36 -6.85 -31.10
CA ASP A 998 -0.38 -7.87 -31.86
C ASP A 998 0.50 -8.86 -32.64
N GLY A 999 1.80 -8.60 -32.74
CA GLY A 999 2.80 -9.36 -33.51
C GLY A 999 3.03 -8.79 -34.91
N GLY A 1000 2.40 -7.68 -35.27
CA GLY A 1000 2.52 -7.05 -36.58
C GLY A 1000 1.50 -7.50 -37.62
N LEU A 1001 1.67 -7.00 -38.84
CA LEU A 1001 0.73 -7.16 -39.95
C LEU A 1001 0.79 -8.55 -40.57
N TRP A 1002 -0.39 -9.02 -41.00
CA TRP A 1002 -0.63 -10.24 -41.77
C TRP A 1002 -1.96 -10.08 -42.52
N GLU A 1003 -2.19 -10.87 -43.57
CA GLU A 1003 -3.33 -10.78 -44.46
C GLU A 1003 -4.17 -12.07 -44.50
N TYR A 1004 -5.41 -11.97 -44.96
CA TYR A 1004 -6.29 -13.13 -45.13
C TYR A 1004 -6.18 -13.69 -46.54
N GLY A 1005 -5.90 -14.99 -46.65
CA GLY A 1005 -5.84 -15.71 -47.93
C GLY A 1005 -4.43 -15.96 -48.46
N ASP A 1006 -3.39 -15.54 -47.74
CA ASP A 1006 -1.99 -15.88 -48.01
C ASP A 1006 -1.40 -16.79 -46.89
N ALA A 1007 -0.08 -16.82 -46.75
CA ALA A 1007 0.62 -17.58 -45.71
C ALA A 1007 1.37 -16.69 -44.68
N SER A 1008 1.01 -15.40 -44.60
CA SER A 1008 1.57 -14.48 -43.61
C SER A 1008 1.05 -14.76 -42.19
N TYR A 1009 1.82 -14.32 -41.19
CA TYR A 1009 1.51 -14.50 -39.77
C TYR A 1009 2.20 -13.40 -38.95
N PRO A 1010 1.74 -13.12 -37.71
CA PRO A 1010 2.40 -12.13 -36.85
C PRO A 1010 3.82 -12.56 -36.47
N GLN A 1011 4.83 -11.83 -36.95
CA GLN A 1011 6.26 -12.18 -36.83
C GLN A 1011 6.98 -11.53 -35.64
N ALA A 1012 6.44 -10.43 -35.07
CA ALA A 1012 7.09 -9.69 -34.00
C ALA A 1012 6.81 -10.31 -32.62
N GLU A 1013 7.76 -10.17 -31.69
CA GLU A 1013 7.57 -10.53 -30.29
C GLU A 1013 6.50 -9.65 -29.63
N LYS A 1014 5.62 -10.27 -28.83
CA LYS A 1014 4.45 -9.61 -28.23
C LYS A 1014 4.62 -9.43 -26.74
N THR A 1015 4.24 -8.25 -26.27
CA THR A 1015 4.15 -7.92 -24.84
C THR A 1015 2.72 -8.12 -24.32
N PHE A 1016 2.53 -8.14 -23.00
CA PHE A 1016 1.18 -8.25 -22.44
C PHE A 1016 0.44 -6.90 -22.48
N PHE A 1017 -0.74 -6.90 -23.09
CA PHE A 1017 -1.65 -5.75 -23.18
C PHE A 1017 -3.12 -6.19 -23.08
N ALA A 1018 -3.89 -5.52 -22.22
CA ALA A 1018 -5.31 -5.78 -21.98
C ALA A 1018 -5.99 -4.54 -21.36
N GLY A 1019 -7.32 -4.56 -21.25
CA GLY A 1019 -8.10 -3.58 -20.49
C GLY A 1019 -9.58 -3.56 -20.86
N THR A 1020 -10.46 -3.70 -19.87
CA THR A 1020 -11.91 -3.93 -20.04
C THR A 1020 -12.64 -2.80 -20.78
N PHE A 1021 -12.15 -1.56 -20.66
CA PHE A 1021 -12.75 -0.38 -21.28
C PHE A 1021 -11.93 0.16 -22.47
N ASN A 1022 -10.87 -0.55 -22.90
CA ASN A 1022 -10.09 -0.17 -24.08
C ASN A 1022 -11.01 -0.14 -25.30
N LYS A 1023 -10.98 0.94 -26.10
CA LYS A 1023 -11.92 1.19 -27.21
C LYS A 1023 -13.40 1.29 -26.77
N ASN A 1024 -13.67 1.80 -25.55
CA ASN A 1024 -15.03 2.09 -25.08
C ASN A 1024 -15.84 2.89 -26.11
N HIS A 1025 -17.09 2.51 -26.31
CA HIS A 1025 -17.92 2.99 -27.40
C HIS A 1025 -18.18 4.51 -27.39
N THR A 1026 -18.53 5.11 -26.24
CA THR A 1026 -18.71 6.57 -26.16
C THR A 1026 -17.37 7.31 -26.22
N GLY A 1027 -16.30 6.72 -25.70
CA GLY A 1027 -14.93 7.20 -25.88
C GLY A 1027 -14.51 7.28 -27.34
N MET A 1028 -14.76 6.24 -28.14
CA MET A 1028 -14.48 6.23 -29.58
C MET A 1028 -15.38 7.21 -30.35
N ALA A 1029 -16.65 7.33 -30.00
CA ALA A 1029 -17.56 8.30 -30.63
C ALA A 1029 -17.13 9.75 -30.38
N ALA A 1030 -16.72 10.07 -29.14
CA ALA A 1030 -16.18 11.37 -28.78
C ALA A 1030 -14.82 11.64 -29.46
N ALA A 1031 -13.90 10.66 -29.42
CA ALA A 1031 -12.57 10.78 -30.03
C ALA A 1031 -12.65 11.03 -31.54
N ARG A 1032 -13.52 10.30 -32.25
CA ARG A 1032 -13.78 10.54 -33.67
C ARG A 1032 -14.28 11.96 -33.92
N ALA A 1033 -15.27 12.41 -33.14
CA ALA A 1033 -15.83 13.75 -33.29
C ALA A 1033 -14.77 14.85 -33.07
N VAL A 1034 -13.88 14.66 -32.09
CA VAL A 1034 -12.72 15.54 -31.85
C VAL A 1034 -11.75 15.52 -33.03
N LEU A 1035 -11.28 14.36 -33.47
CA LEU A 1035 -10.28 14.24 -34.53
C LEU A 1035 -10.81 14.76 -35.87
N GLN A 1036 -12.05 14.43 -36.23
CA GLN A 1036 -12.69 14.93 -37.43
C GLN A 1036 -12.83 16.47 -37.40
N HIS A 1037 -13.24 17.05 -36.28
CA HIS A 1037 -13.31 18.51 -36.15
C HIS A 1037 -11.93 19.18 -36.22
N LEU A 1038 -10.90 18.58 -35.61
CA LEU A 1038 -9.51 19.06 -35.71
C LEU A 1038 -8.98 19.01 -37.14
N LYS A 1039 -9.33 17.96 -37.90
CA LYS A 1039 -9.01 17.79 -39.33
C LYS A 1039 -9.71 18.85 -40.19
N GLU A 1040 -11.00 19.12 -39.93
CA GLU A 1040 -11.81 20.11 -40.65
C GLU A 1040 -11.34 21.56 -40.42
N GLN A 1041 -10.99 21.91 -39.17
CA GLN A 1041 -10.54 23.27 -38.84
C GLN A 1041 -9.05 23.50 -39.15
N GLY A 1042 -8.26 22.42 -39.19
CA GLY A 1042 -6.81 22.47 -39.34
C GLY A 1042 -6.11 23.26 -38.22
N SER A 1043 -4.87 23.66 -38.46
CA SER A 1043 -4.04 24.39 -37.49
C SER A 1043 -4.50 25.81 -37.17
N LYS A 1044 -5.47 26.35 -37.92
CA LYS A 1044 -6.04 27.67 -37.69
C LYS A 1044 -6.71 27.79 -36.32
N LEU A 1045 -7.39 26.73 -35.86
CA LEU A 1045 -8.07 26.70 -34.57
C LEU A 1045 -7.07 26.90 -33.41
N GLN A 1046 -5.97 26.16 -33.41
CA GLN A 1046 -4.92 26.33 -32.41
C GLN A 1046 -4.24 27.69 -32.57
N LEU A 1047 -3.93 28.14 -33.78
CA LEU A 1047 -3.29 29.45 -34.01
C LEU A 1047 -4.09 30.60 -33.39
N GLN A 1048 -5.41 30.64 -33.58
CA GLN A 1048 -6.28 31.66 -32.98
C GLN A 1048 -6.33 31.56 -31.44
N LEU A 1049 -6.38 30.33 -30.91
CA LEU A 1049 -6.42 30.07 -29.47
C LEU A 1049 -5.09 30.44 -28.77
N ASN A 1050 -3.97 30.17 -29.45
CA ASN A 1050 -2.62 30.54 -29.04
C ASN A 1050 -2.50 32.07 -29.02
N GLN A 1051 -2.92 32.77 -30.08
CA GLN A 1051 -2.94 34.24 -30.15
C GLN A 1051 -3.74 34.88 -29.00
N ARG A 1052 -4.94 34.36 -28.69
CA ARG A 1052 -5.77 34.82 -27.56
C ARG A 1052 -5.06 34.63 -26.21
N THR A 1053 -4.32 33.53 -26.05
CA THR A 1053 -3.55 33.26 -24.81
C THR A 1053 -2.31 34.15 -24.70
N THR A 1054 -1.60 34.42 -25.81
CA THR A 1054 -0.49 35.38 -25.86
C THR A 1054 -0.96 36.80 -25.51
N HIS A 1055 -2.12 37.22 -26.01
CA HIS A 1055 -2.70 38.53 -25.69
C HIS A 1055 -2.98 38.66 -24.18
N LEU A 1056 -3.70 37.68 -23.60
CA LEU A 1056 -3.95 37.59 -22.16
C LEU A 1056 -2.65 37.66 -21.34
N ALA A 1057 -1.63 36.88 -21.73
CA ALA A 1057 -0.36 36.81 -21.03
C ALA A 1057 0.39 38.14 -21.07
N ASN A 1058 0.48 38.78 -22.25
CA ASN A 1058 1.12 40.08 -22.41
C ASN A 1058 0.40 41.17 -21.62
N THR A 1059 -0.93 41.31 -21.78
CA THR A 1059 -1.71 42.36 -21.12
C THR A 1059 -1.71 42.24 -19.58
N LEU A 1060 -1.58 41.03 -19.04
CA LEU A 1060 -1.35 40.83 -17.60
C LEU A 1060 0.09 41.10 -17.17
N ASN A 1061 1.09 40.68 -17.95
CA ASN A 1061 2.51 40.95 -17.67
C ASN A 1061 2.83 42.45 -17.70
N ASP A 1062 2.31 43.20 -18.67
CA ASP A 1062 2.45 44.65 -18.78
C ASP A 1062 1.84 45.35 -17.56
N TYR A 1063 0.67 44.91 -17.09
CA TYR A 1063 0.04 45.40 -15.86
C TYR A 1063 0.88 45.07 -14.62
N PHE A 1064 1.32 43.81 -14.45
CA PHE A 1064 2.13 43.43 -13.29
C PHE A 1064 3.46 44.20 -13.23
N GLN A 1065 4.12 44.42 -14.37
CA GLN A 1065 5.33 45.22 -14.46
C GLN A 1065 5.09 46.71 -14.14
N ALA A 1066 4.02 47.31 -14.67
CA ALA A 1066 3.68 48.70 -14.38
C ALA A 1066 3.31 48.94 -12.91
N GLU A 1067 2.63 47.97 -12.29
CA GLU A 1067 2.13 48.05 -10.91
C GLU A 1067 3.11 47.48 -9.85
N ASN A 1068 4.31 47.08 -10.26
CA ASN A 1068 5.34 46.44 -9.41
C ASN A 1068 4.82 45.20 -8.65
N VAL A 1069 3.93 44.43 -9.29
CA VAL A 1069 3.37 43.18 -8.75
C VAL A 1069 4.34 42.04 -9.08
N PRO A 1070 4.80 41.24 -8.10
CA PRO A 1070 5.80 40.19 -8.33
C PRO A 1070 5.17 38.91 -8.90
N VAL A 1071 4.37 39.05 -9.95
CA VAL A 1071 3.63 37.98 -10.65
C VAL A 1071 3.94 38.06 -12.15
N LYS A 1072 4.01 36.92 -12.82
CA LYS A 1072 4.18 36.79 -14.27
C LYS A 1072 3.33 35.64 -14.82
N ILE A 1073 2.72 35.85 -15.99
CA ILE A 1073 2.11 34.80 -16.80
C ILE A 1073 3.17 34.22 -17.74
N ILE A 1074 3.32 32.89 -17.69
CA ILE A 1074 4.10 32.09 -18.65
C ILE A 1074 3.16 31.15 -19.41
N HIS A 1075 3.39 30.90 -20.70
CA HIS A 1075 2.44 30.16 -21.53
C HIS A 1075 3.10 29.42 -22.71
N PHE A 1076 2.45 28.33 -23.15
CA PHE A 1076 2.79 27.57 -24.35
C PHE A 1076 1.50 27.17 -25.06
N GLY A 1077 1.32 27.66 -26.29
CA GLY A 1077 0.04 27.60 -26.97
C GLY A 1077 -1.06 28.21 -26.10
N SER A 1078 -2.09 27.42 -25.78
CA SER A 1078 -3.17 27.83 -24.87
C SER A 1078 -3.08 27.33 -23.42
N LEU A 1079 -2.00 26.64 -23.05
CA LEU A 1079 -1.63 26.38 -21.64
C LEU A 1079 -0.94 27.64 -21.08
N PHE A 1080 -1.33 28.10 -19.91
CA PHE A 1080 -0.64 29.15 -19.17
C PHE A 1080 -0.57 28.85 -17.66
N ARG A 1081 0.35 29.53 -16.97
CA ARG A 1081 0.51 29.47 -15.51
C ARG A 1081 0.83 30.84 -14.95
N PHE A 1082 0.38 31.09 -13.73
CA PHE A 1082 0.88 32.16 -12.88
C PHE A 1082 2.18 31.70 -12.20
N THR A 1083 3.21 32.54 -12.25
CA THR A 1083 4.45 32.40 -11.49
C THR A 1083 4.68 33.66 -10.67
N PHE A 1084 5.25 33.56 -9.47
CA PHE A 1084 5.44 34.68 -8.57
C PHE A 1084 6.52 34.41 -7.53
N THR A 1085 6.99 35.47 -6.87
CA THR A 1085 7.84 35.37 -5.67
C THR A 1085 7.06 35.79 -4.42
N GLY A 1086 7.35 35.14 -3.28
CA GLY A 1086 6.63 35.37 -2.03
C GLY A 1086 5.27 34.65 -1.96
N ASN A 1087 4.53 34.92 -0.89
CA ASN A 1087 3.35 34.14 -0.51
C ASN A 1087 2.03 34.68 -1.08
N LEU A 1088 1.82 34.53 -2.40
CA LEU A 1088 0.64 35.06 -3.10
C LEU A 1088 -0.48 34.05 -3.39
N ASP A 1089 -0.51 32.89 -2.71
CA ASP A 1089 -1.56 31.87 -2.87
C ASP A 1089 -2.98 32.39 -2.61
N LEU A 1090 -3.13 33.46 -1.81
CA LEU A 1090 -4.41 34.13 -1.57
C LEU A 1090 -5.01 34.75 -2.85
N LEU A 1091 -4.20 35.06 -3.87
CA LEU A 1091 -4.66 35.54 -5.18
C LEU A 1091 -5.67 34.59 -5.81
N PHE A 1092 -5.46 33.28 -5.65
CA PHE A 1092 -6.34 32.25 -6.21
C PHE A 1092 -7.70 32.18 -5.48
N TYR A 1093 -7.75 32.51 -4.19
CA TYR A 1093 -8.99 32.64 -3.44
C TYR A 1093 -9.76 33.92 -3.80
N HIS A 1094 -9.05 35.03 -4.06
CA HIS A 1094 -9.67 36.24 -4.63
C HIS A 1094 -10.21 36.01 -6.05
N LEU A 1095 -9.52 35.25 -6.90
CA LEU A 1095 -10.03 34.85 -8.22
C LEU A 1095 -11.31 34.02 -8.12
N LEU A 1096 -11.35 33.03 -7.21
CA LEU A 1096 -12.56 32.25 -6.94
C LEU A 1096 -13.72 33.11 -6.44
N LEU A 1097 -13.46 34.12 -5.59
CA LEU A 1097 -14.49 35.10 -5.20
C LEU A 1097 -14.96 35.95 -6.39
N ASN A 1098 -14.04 36.45 -7.21
CA ASN A 1098 -14.31 37.23 -8.43
C ASN A 1098 -14.87 36.40 -9.60
N GLY A 1099 -15.13 35.09 -9.42
CA GLY A 1099 -15.82 34.26 -10.43
C GLY A 1099 -14.91 33.65 -11.49
N VAL A 1100 -13.63 33.43 -11.18
CA VAL A 1100 -12.68 32.70 -12.02
C VAL A 1100 -12.27 31.40 -11.31
N TYR A 1101 -12.52 30.24 -11.93
CA TYR A 1101 -12.15 28.95 -11.34
C TYR A 1101 -10.75 28.50 -11.75
N ILE A 1102 -9.89 28.37 -10.73
CA ILE A 1102 -8.55 27.80 -10.86
C ILE A 1102 -8.35 26.68 -9.83
N TRP A 1103 -8.22 25.45 -10.32
CA TRP A 1103 -7.91 24.27 -9.51
C TRP A 1103 -6.54 24.34 -8.84
N GLU A 1104 -6.27 23.39 -7.95
CA GLU A 1104 -5.17 23.42 -6.99
C GLU A 1104 -3.80 23.21 -7.67
N GLY A 1105 -3.75 22.53 -8.82
CA GLY A 1105 -2.51 22.31 -9.59
C GLY A 1105 -2.03 23.50 -10.44
N ARG A 1106 -2.84 24.56 -10.56
CA ARG A 1106 -2.51 25.85 -11.22
C ARG A 1106 -2.10 25.79 -12.71
N ASN A 1107 -2.23 24.66 -13.40
CA ASN A 1107 -2.20 24.63 -14.87
C ASN A 1107 -3.51 25.23 -15.39
N CYS A 1108 -3.42 26.33 -16.14
CA CYS A 1108 -4.56 27.04 -16.69
C CYS A 1108 -4.64 26.90 -18.22
N PHE A 1109 -5.84 26.96 -18.78
CA PHE A 1109 -6.09 26.69 -20.18
C PHE A 1109 -7.17 27.60 -20.75
N ILE A 1110 -6.90 28.23 -21.89
CA ILE A 1110 -7.94 28.84 -22.71
C ILE A 1110 -8.52 27.77 -23.66
N SER A 1111 -9.84 27.78 -23.83
CA SER A 1111 -10.62 26.92 -24.73
C SER A 1111 -11.27 27.72 -25.86
N THR A 1112 -11.67 27.07 -26.96
CA THR A 1112 -12.28 27.78 -28.10
C THR A 1112 -13.63 28.43 -27.78
N SER A 1113 -14.29 28.03 -26.69
CA SER A 1113 -15.50 28.68 -26.18
C SER A 1113 -15.25 29.91 -25.32
N HIS A 1114 -14.01 30.23 -24.94
CA HIS A 1114 -13.72 31.54 -24.34
C HIS A 1114 -13.94 32.62 -25.40
N THR A 1115 -14.89 33.51 -25.14
CA THR A 1115 -15.10 34.72 -25.92
C THR A 1115 -14.02 35.75 -25.59
N ASP A 1116 -13.90 36.81 -26.40
CA ASP A 1116 -12.99 37.92 -26.05
C ASP A 1116 -13.50 38.72 -24.84
N GLU A 1117 -14.82 38.72 -24.59
CA GLU A 1117 -15.43 39.22 -23.35
C GLU A 1117 -15.00 38.40 -22.11
N ASP A 1118 -14.91 37.06 -22.23
CA ASP A 1118 -14.39 36.20 -21.16
C ASP A 1118 -12.91 36.49 -20.85
N ILE A 1119 -12.11 36.88 -21.86
CA ILE A 1119 -10.70 37.25 -21.67
C ILE A 1119 -10.57 38.59 -20.95
N GLU A 1120 -11.33 39.60 -21.34
CA GLU A 1120 -11.35 40.89 -20.62
C GLU A 1120 -11.90 40.73 -19.19
N PHE A 1121 -12.92 39.89 -18.99
CA PHE A 1121 -13.40 39.52 -17.65
C PHE A 1121 -12.29 38.87 -16.81
N LEU A 1122 -11.54 37.92 -17.37
CA LEU A 1122 -10.40 37.28 -16.70
C LEU A 1122 -9.30 38.30 -16.35
N ILE A 1123 -8.95 39.18 -17.30
CA ILE A 1123 -7.95 40.25 -17.08
C ILE A 1123 -8.41 41.17 -15.94
N GLN A 1124 -9.67 41.58 -15.92
CA GLN A 1124 -10.20 42.46 -14.87
C GLN A 1124 -10.35 41.74 -13.53
N ALA A 1125 -10.74 40.46 -13.50
CA ALA A 1125 -10.80 39.67 -12.27
C ALA A 1125 -9.41 39.47 -11.63
N VAL A 1126 -8.36 39.29 -12.44
CA VAL A 1126 -6.96 39.28 -11.96
C VAL A 1126 -6.56 40.63 -11.38
N LYS A 1127 -6.83 41.74 -12.09
CA LYS A 1127 -6.56 43.12 -11.61
C LYS A 1127 -7.28 43.40 -10.29
N ASN A 1128 -8.59 43.13 -10.22
CA ASN A 1128 -9.38 43.27 -8.98
C ASN A 1128 -8.79 42.45 -7.82
N SER A 1129 -8.37 41.21 -8.09
CA SER A 1129 -7.78 40.32 -7.08
C SER A 1129 -6.42 40.81 -6.57
N VAL A 1130 -5.63 41.48 -7.42
CA VAL A 1130 -4.39 42.17 -7.05
C VAL A 1130 -4.68 43.40 -6.18
N GLU A 1131 -5.65 44.24 -6.56
CA GLU A 1131 -6.02 45.40 -5.73
C GLU A 1131 -6.64 45.00 -4.39
N GLU A 1132 -7.41 43.92 -4.32
CA GLU A 1132 -7.87 43.35 -3.03
C GLU A 1132 -6.69 42.91 -2.15
N LEU A 1133 -5.68 42.22 -2.70
CA LEU A 1133 -4.47 41.84 -1.94
C LEU A 1133 -3.64 43.05 -1.49
N ARG A 1134 -3.53 44.07 -2.34
CA ARG A 1134 -2.85 45.34 -2.03
C ARG A 1134 -3.56 46.11 -0.92
N ALA A 1135 -4.89 46.19 -0.97
CA ALA A 1135 -5.71 46.76 0.11
C ALA A 1135 -5.58 45.96 1.42
N GLY A 1136 -5.47 44.63 1.32
CA GLY A 1136 -5.15 43.74 2.45
C GLY A 1136 -3.71 43.82 2.95
N GLY A 1137 -2.85 44.64 2.36
CA GLY A 1137 -1.44 44.78 2.76
C GLY A 1137 -0.53 43.61 2.39
N PHE A 1138 -0.94 42.72 1.48
CA PHE A 1138 -0.14 41.59 0.98
C PHE A 1138 0.74 41.95 -0.24
N LEU A 1139 0.58 43.15 -0.79
CA LEU A 1139 1.40 43.72 -1.86
C LEU A 1139 1.84 45.14 -1.48
N PRO A 1140 2.93 45.68 -2.08
CA PRO A 1140 3.34 47.06 -1.87
C PRO A 1140 2.20 48.04 -2.20
N LYS A 1141 1.98 49.01 -1.32
CA LYS A 1141 1.08 50.14 -1.59
C LYS A 1141 1.74 50.98 -2.69
N GLN A 1142 0.96 51.42 -3.69
CA GLN A 1142 1.49 52.23 -4.79
C GLN A 1142 2.33 53.40 -4.25
N GLU A 1143 3.55 53.57 -4.76
CA GLU A 1143 4.27 54.82 -4.54
C GLU A 1143 3.49 55.94 -5.21
N ILE A 1144 2.90 56.81 -4.40
CA ILE A 1144 2.30 58.05 -4.91
C ILE A 1144 3.46 58.91 -5.40
N HIS A 1145 3.80 58.78 -6.68
CA HIS A 1145 4.56 59.79 -7.41
C HIS A 1145 3.77 61.10 -7.35
N GLN A 1146 4.07 61.90 -6.32
CA GLN A 1146 3.70 63.29 -6.28
C GLN A 1146 4.43 63.97 -7.44
N THR A 1147 3.74 64.11 -8.57
CA THR A 1147 4.18 64.89 -9.72
C THR A 1147 4.29 66.34 -9.29
N THR A 1148 5.44 66.67 -8.69
CA THR A 1148 5.79 68.01 -8.24
C THR A 1148 6.00 68.84 -9.49
N ALA A 1149 4.91 69.47 -9.94
CA ALA A 1149 4.86 70.28 -11.15
C ALA A 1149 5.76 71.52 -10.98
N LYS A 1150 7.07 71.32 -11.19
CA LYS A 1150 8.06 72.38 -11.28
C LYS A 1150 7.64 73.33 -12.41
N LYS A 1151 7.10 74.49 -12.02
CA LYS A 1151 6.99 75.65 -12.89
C LYS A 1151 8.39 76.24 -13.13
N GLU A 1152 9.17 75.58 -13.96
CA GLU A 1152 10.34 76.17 -14.61
C GLU A 1152 9.94 76.50 -16.06
N GLY A 1153 9.34 77.67 -16.23
CA GLY A 1153 8.99 78.20 -17.54
C GLY A 1153 10.17 78.95 -18.14
N ILE A 1154 10.53 78.61 -19.37
CA ILE A 1154 11.42 79.41 -20.24
C ILE A 1154 10.66 79.71 -21.53
N LEU A 1155 10.80 80.95 -22.00
CA LEU A 1155 10.22 81.43 -23.26
C LEU A 1155 11.15 81.10 -24.45
N ILE A 1156 10.56 81.15 -25.65
CA ILE A 1156 11.15 80.91 -26.99
C ILE A 1156 11.12 79.43 -27.37
#